data_AF-A0A378IDY7-F1
#
_entry.id   AF-A0A378IDY7-F1
#
_cell.length_a   1.000
_cell.length_b   1.000
_cell.length_c   1.000
_cell.angle_alpha   90.00
_cell.angle_beta   90.00
_cell.angle_gamma   90.00
#
_symmetry.space_group_name_H-M   'P 1'
#
loop_
_entity.id
_entity.type
_entity.pdbx_description
1 polymer ?
#
loop_
_entity_poly.entity_id
_entity_poly.type
_entity_poly.pdbx_seq_one_letter_code
_entity_poly.pdbx_strand_id
1 'polypeptide(L)'
;MKLSVSGKPEQSAGNIDITLTEESPTHVAYSGTTETSSGVERLNAAVHKKDDLQLLARGGNGHDGVRGANGRDGRDGRKGADATACMDAGPGENGTDGEPGQTGTDGGPAGDGGHIKITVGDADLALLGIIRETDVSAGTPGKAGSHGKGGKGGRGGQGGDQYMEYGSDHHHHHDSHHHYHPHHDMPHFIYRPQGSNGESGKDGFTPTTPLHPGKPGVNGTVNYYITSQGRVQSTHSEPYHLTMASLKLQSEQQSGLFEPGDTVYVTTEVYNQASTMPSPIEAMPVRLARDPVLMEKTAGEVAGNIPAGGVADNQLKPLSFVIDDPLIPEGYCSKPYVQKATVSARLMNTRLDRPYTESAAQTIEIRYPVELLDRQMHYAIGIDEELSLELEAKNISQKPLGAELGRDVFLQIIAPEYNVIEAKAVRRLEPGQSEKLTARVTMNAQQLYGSQTQYKANLLLQPIDRDKSVSLIQQQIFNVQLTPKYQLSESGFTLVINAETSPAAIQYWMEELTRIAQKPIAVWNTSYYGAFPLETIEKSLLAENPHGTVVVLDNEYTAANGKKVRNSEFVSKDNLLHAAQVHDSSIVIVGENKQLPESYKSDEPVLFWPEPVKHYTSLDSLVQDLLLDKPEDISHAKVTLPAETFFSVSTPEQVLARVRETLEKSFPYRDYHLKVQRAGNSASRVIVEVRRLADKLDAQVKAVNLNASQMLDPQKAASTNQRTLIKALPFSQKLGLFMKSGNPFHQHLTQAIISDLLAEQTLVRQSKTYGSWWDLINGRYRPDYRSELKKLNQLVSCLHTMALQGQLYNAQVWVPMVIQVLAQIQYQVRQQTTFWSRLADFFISQTNEEINRSTRALCKQALASYSQITQAPLNSLESHLDNQSHRLEFEDKLEKYINRLDEALRRRGCFFNTRQCQNERAAAQALLLVCRRQLAPATLENLELLHKGNLKSFFREFTALYPELQEHNEHHPAYV
;
A
#
# COMPACT_ATOMS: atom_id res chain seq x y z
N MET A 1 26.99 6.36 46.94
CA MET A 1 28.22 6.46 47.76
C MET A 1 29.04 5.19 47.61
N LYS A 2 30.38 5.26 47.62
CA LYS A 2 31.27 4.11 47.41
C LYS A 2 32.37 4.06 48.47
N LEU A 3 32.50 2.93 49.16
CA LEU A 3 33.62 2.59 50.04
C LEU A 3 34.49 1.56 49.34
N SER A 4 35.77 1.87 49.13
CA SER A 4 36.66 1.05 48.31
C SER A 4 38.02 0.91 48.98
N VAL A 5 38.48 -0.32 49.18
CA VAL A 5 39.81 -0.68 49.71
C VAL A 5 40.56 -1.56 48.73
N SER A 6 40.46 -1.25 47.44
CA SER A 6 41.02 -2.08 46.38
C SER A 6 42.55 -2.12 46.41
N GLY A 7 43.12 -3.30 46.15
CA GLY A 7 44.55 -3.49 46.08
C GLY A 7 45.18 -2.73 44.91
N LYS A 8 46.37 -2.18 45.12
CA LYS A 8 47.26 -1.78 44.01
C LYS A 8 47.71 -3.03 43.26
N PRO A 9 48.25 -2.92 42.02
CA PRO A 9 48.73 -4.08 41.29
C PRO A 9 49.55 -5.03 42.18
N GLU A 10 49.24 -6.32 42.09
CA GLU A 10 49.85 -7.42 42.86
C GLU A 10 49.59 -7.44 44.38
N GLN A 11 48.86 -6.45 44.90
CA GLN A 11 48.53 -6.36 46.32
C GLN A 11 47.12 -6.86 46.56
N SER A 12 46.95 -7.64 47.63
CA SER A 12 45.63 -8.01 48.13
C SER A 12 44.84 -6.77 48.55
N ALA A 13 43.52 -6.85 48.46
CA ALA A 13 42.65 -5.80 48.91
C ALA A 13 42.66 -5.68 50.44
N GLY A 14 42.20 -4.54 50.91
CA GLY A 14 41.93 -4.30 52.31
C GLY A 14 40.61 -4.91 52.80
N ASN A 15 40.32 -4.76 54.08
CA ASN A 15 39.06 -5.18 54.69
C ASN A 15 38.14 -3.98 54.95
N ILE A 16 36.83 -4.18 54.86
CA ILE A 16 35.80 -3.21 55.23
C ILE A 16 34.99 -3.81 56.38
N ASP A 17 34.97 -3.17 57.54
CA ASP A 17 34.05 -3.48 58.64
C ASP A 17 33.14 -2.26 58.86
N ILE A 18 31.83 -2.41 58.66
CA ILE A 18 30.87 -1.34 58.88
C ILE A 18 29.70 -1.83 59.72
N THR A 19 29.15 -0.92 60.52
CA THR A 19 27.89 -1.06 61.26
C THR A 19 26.89 -0.06 60.71
N LEU A 20 25.72 -0.53 60.30
CA LEU A 20 24.61 0.31 59.83
C LEU A 20 23.64 0.59 60.98
N THR A 21 23.25 1.85 61.13
CA THR A 21 22.25 2.32 62.11
C THR A 21 21.41 3.42 61.50
N GLU A 22 20.14 3.51 61.86
CA GLU A 22 19.32 4.66 61.45
C GLU A 22 19.72 5.90 62.25
N GLU A 23 20.15 6.95 61.56
CA GLU A 23 20.53 8.22 62.19
C GLU A 23 19.36 9.21 62.23
N SER A 24 18.59 9.27 61.14
CA SER A 24 17.49 10.20 60.98
C SER A 24 16.45 9.66 59.98
N PRO A 25 15.26 10.30 59.86
CA PRO A 25 14.25 9.89 58.89
C PRO A 25 14.74 9.89 57.43
N THR A 26 15.82 10.59 57.09
CA THR A 26 16.34 10.71 55.72
C THR A 26 17.73 10.11 55.53
N HIS A 27 18.46 9.73 56.58
CA HIS A 27 19.83 9.23 56.50
C HIS A 27 20.06 7.93 57.28
N VAL A 28 20.93 7.09 56.74
CA VAL A 28 21.50 5.91 57.40
C VAL A 28 22.94 6.21 57.75
N ALA A 29 23.29 6.12 59.04
CA ALA A 29 24.67 6.21 59.47
C ALA A 29 25.38 4.87 59.22
N TYR A 30 26.64 4.95 58.81
CA TYR A 30 27.56 3.83 58.80
C TYR A 30 28.83 4.20 59.56
N SER A 31 29.28 3.30 60.42
CA SER A 31 30.50 3.49 61.23
C SER A 31 31.33 2.21 61.26
N GLY A 32 32.65 2.32 61.38
CA GLY A 32 33.53 1.14 61.43
C GLY A 32 34.95 1.44 60.99
N THR A 33 35.57 0.54 60.24
CA THR A 33 36.97 0.67 59.81
C THR A 33 37.22 0.12 58.41
N THR A 34 38.13 0.76 57.68
CA THR A 34 38.76 0.21 56.48
C THR A 34 40.21 -0.09 56.77
N GLU A 35 40.63 -1.34 56.61
CA GLU A 35 42.02 -1.77 56.82
C GLU A 35 42.68 -1.98 55.46
N THR A 36 43.79 -1.30 55.20
CA THR A 36 44.58 -1.44 53.96
C THR A 36 46.03 -1.76 54.30
N SER A 37 46.85 -2.10 53.30
CA SER A 37 48.30 -2.23 53.49
C SER A 37 48.97 -0.95 54.03
N SER A 38 48.33 0.21 53.90
CA SER A 38 48.78 1.50 54.45
C SER A 38 48.31 1.79 55.88
N GLY A 39 47.45 0.94 56.47
CA GLY A 39 46.93 1.10 57.83
C GLY A 39 45.41 1.05 57.92
N VAL A 40 44.89 1.33 59.12
CA VAL A 40 43.46 1.31 59.46
C VAL A 40 42.90 2.73 59.51
N GLU A 41 41.85 2.99 58.74
CA GLU A 41 41.08 4.24 58.75
C GLU A 41 39.73 4.01 59.43
N ARG A 42 39.31 4.95 60.29
CA ARG A 42 38.00 4.90 60.95
C ARG A 42 36.95 5.55 60.05
N LEU A 43 35.84 4.86 59.84
CA LEU A 43 34.68 5.34 59.13
C LEU A 43 33.64 5.86 60.12
N ASN A 44 33.12 7.05 59.87
CA ASN A 44 31.94 7.57 60.55
C ASN A 44 31.27 8.61 59.64
N ALA A 45 30.22 8.22 58.93
CA ALA A 45 29.48 9.11 58.05
C ALA A 45 28.03 8.63 57.88
N ALA A 46 27.27 9.39 57.09
CA ALA A 46 25.88 9.12 56.79
C ALA A 46 25.65 9.12 55.28
N VAL A 47 24.72 8.27 54.84
CA VAL A 47 24.26 8.22 53.45
C VAL A 47 22.77 8.50 53.41
N HIS A 48 22.33 9.28 52.42
CA HIS A 48 20.91 9.58 52.27
C HIS A 48 20.16 8.30 51.87
N LYS A 49 18.96 8.06 52.40
CA LYS A 49 18.19 6.82 52.17
C LYS A 49 17.81 6.55 50.71
N LYS A 50 17.84 7.60 49.87
CA LYS A 50 17.63 7.51 48.42
C LYS A 50 18.88 7.11 47.63
N ASP A 51 20.06 7.21 48.26
CA ASP A 51 21.33 6.88 47.63
C ASP A 51 21.73 5.44 47.96
N ASP A 52 22.46 4.82 47.04
CA ASP A 52 23.00 3.48 47.23
C ASP A 52 24.41 3.51 47.81
N LEU A 53 24.74 2.50 48.63
CA LEU A 53 26.07 2.24 49.16
C LEU A 53 26.70 1.06 48.42
N GLN A 54 27.91 1.27 47.87
CA GLN A 54 28.73 0.23 47.24
C GLN A 54 29.95 -0.07 48.11
N LEU A 55 30.25 -1.35 48.33
CA LEU A 55 31.36 -1.81 49.16
C LEU A 55 32.32 -2.66 48.33
N LEU A 56 33.52 -2.16 48.03
CA LEU A 56 34.47 -2.85 47.15
C LEU A 56 35.79 -3.13 47.87
N ALA A 57 36.14 -4.41 47.99
CA ALA A 57 37.41 -4.92 48.50
C ALA A 57 38.06 -5.83 47.45
N ARG A 58 38.28 -5.28 46.25
CA ARG A 58 38.84 -6.02 45.10
C ARG A 58 40.36 -6.09 45.10
N GLY A 59 40.93 -7.26 44.87
CA GLY A 59 42.38 -7.48 44.75
C GLY A 59 42.99 -6.80 43.52
N GLY A 60 44.26 -6.39 43.62
CA GLY A 60 44.95 -5.73 42.51
C GLY A 60 45.41 -6.69 41.41
N ASN A 61 45.36 -6.26 40.16
CA ASN A 61 45.78 -7.08 39.02
C ASN A 61 47.30 -7.30 39.01
N GLY A 62 47.74 -8.46 38.52
CA GLY A 62 49.14 -8.74 38.25
C GLY A 62 49.68 -7.99 37.04
N HIS A 63 50.96 -7.64 37.01
CA HIS A 63 51.57 -7.03 35.82
C HIS A 63 51.83 -8.10 34.74
N ASP A 64 51.65 -7.77 33.46
CA ASP A 64 52.06 -8.71 32.41
C ASP A 64 53.60 -8.85 32.37
N GLY A 65 54.07 -10.03 32.01
CA GLY A 65 55.49 -10.30 31.82
C GLY A 65 56.04 -9.63 30.56
N VAL A 66 57.30 -9.19 30.62
CA VAL A 66 57.95 -8.46 29.54
C VAL A 66 58.43 -9.43 28.47
N ARG A 67 58.32 -9.01 27.21
CA ARG A 67 58.89 -9.73 26.07
C ARG A 67 60.37 -9.39 25.89
N GLY A 68 61.23 -10.42 25.87
CA GLY A 68 62.66 -10.26 25.57
C GLY A 68 62.90 -9.84 24.13
N ALA A 69 63.93 -9.03 23.90
CA ALA A 69 64.35 -8.60 22.56
C ALA A 69 65.04 -9.74 21.79
N ASN A 70 64.80 -9.82 20.48
CA ASN A 70 65.48 -10.80 19.63
C ASN A 70 66.98 -10.44 19.47
N GLY A 71 67.81 -11.47 19.34
CA GLY A 71 69.20 -11.32 18.96
C GLY A 71 69.34 -10.95 17.49
N ARG A 72 70.45 -10.28 17.15
CA ARG A 72 70.78 -9.89 15.78
C ARG A 72 71.37 -11.05 14.98
N ASP A 73 71.00 -11.14 13.72
CA ASP A 73 71.59 -12.13 12.82
C ASP A 73 73.08 -11.83 12.57
N GLY A 74 73.86 -12.90 12.45
CA GLY A 74 75.25 -12.87 12.03
C GLY A 74 75.40 -12.51 10.56
N ARG A 75 76.59 -12.06 10.17
CA ARG A 75 76.91 -11.64 8.80
C ARG A 75 77.43 -12.81 7.99
N ASP A 76 76.97 -12.93 6.75
CA ASP A 76 77.49 -13.93 5.82
C ASP A 76 78.97 -13.67 5.50
N GLY A 77 79.73 -14.75 5.37
CA GLY A 77 81.10 -14.74 4.91
C GLY A 77 81.18 -14.46 3.40
N ARG A 78 82.27 -13.85 2.96
CA ARG A 78 82.49 -13.47 1.57
C ARG A 78 83.00 -14.65 0.74
N LYS A 79 82.63 -14.68 -0.54
CA LYS A 79 83.15 -15.67 -1.50
C LYS A 79 84.68 -15.51 -1.64
N GLY A 80 85.39 -16.62 -1.66
CA GLY A 80 86.81 -16.66 -2.00
C GLY A 80 87.06 -16.29 -3.46
N ALA A 81 88.27 -15.82 -3.76
CA ALA A 81 88.62 -15.46 -5.15
C ALA A 81 88.74 -16.72 -6.02
N ASP A 82 88.18 -16.68 -7.23
CA ASP A 82 88.23 -17.81 -8.16
C ASP A 82 89.68 -18.11 -8.62
N ALA A 83 89.95 -19.35 -8.99
CA ALA A 83 91.24 -19.75 -9.54
C ALA A 83 91.48 -19.05 -10.89
N THR A 84 92.74 -18.76 -11.18
CA THR A 84 93.20 -18.24 -12.49
C THR A 84 94.29 -19.17 -13.03
N ALA A 85 94.74 -18.98 -14.28
CA ALA A 85 95.79 -19.83 -14.87
C ALA A 85 97.05 -19.98 -13.99
N CYS A 86 97.38 -18.97 -13.19
CA CYS A 86 98.56 -18.94 -12.32
C CYS A 86 98.30 -19.05 -10.81
N MET A 87 97.04 -19.04 -10.34
CA MET A 87 96.72 -19.06 -8.90
C MET A 87 95.53 -19.98 -8.59
N ASP A 88 95.63 -20.75 -7.50
CA ASP A 88 94.53 -21.58 -7.01
C ASP A 88 93.42 -20.71 -6.41
N ALA A 89 92.21 -21.24 -6.34
CA ALA A 89 91.07 -20.54 -5.76
C ALA A 89 91.25 -20.32 -4.25
N GLY A 90 90.89 -19.13 -3.78
CA GLY A 90 90.87 -18.78 -2.36
C GLY A 90 89.69 -19.41 -1.63
N PRO A 91 89.83 -19.75 -0.34
CA PRO A 91 88.70 -20.20 0.47
C PRO A 91 87.70 -19.05 0.72
N GLY A 92 86.43 -19.39 0.92
CA GLY A 92 85.43 -18.42 1.38
C GLY A 92 85.63 -18.07 2.86
N GLU A 93 85.26 -16.85 3.25
CA GLU A 93 85.29 -16.44 4.66
C GLU A 93 84.18 -17.12 5.44
N ASN A 94 84.38 -17.36 6.73
CA ASN A 94 83.33 -17.88 7.60
C ASN A 94 82.26 -16.81 7.86
N GLY A 95 81.00 -17.22 8.00
CA GLY A 95 79.95 -16.34 8.51
C GLY A 95 80.11 -16.10 10.01
N THR A 96 79.64 -14.96 10.52
CA THR A 96 79.67 -14.68 11.96
C THR A 96 78.47 -15.31 12.66
N ASP A 97 78.62 -15.65 13.94
CA ASP A 97 77.51 -16.15 14.76
C ASP A 97 76.42 -15.08 14.95
N GLY A 98 75.18 -15.53 15.16
CA GLY A 98 74.08 -14.66 15.55
C GLY A 98 74.12 -14.34 17.05
N GLU A 99 73.66 -13.16 17.45
CA GLU A 99 73.55 -12.78 18.86
C GLU A 99 72.42 -13.54 19.56
N PRO A 100 72.54 -13.85 20.86
CA PRO A 100 71.47 -14.50 21.61
C PRO A 100 70.26 -13.59 21.81
N GLY A 101 69.07 -14.19 21.90
CA GLY A 101 67.85 -13.48 22.29
C GLY A 101 67.81 -13.20 23.79
N GLN A 102 67.21 -12.08 24.19
CA GLN A 102 67.05 -11.73 25.61
C GLN A 102 65.90 -12.51 26.24
N THR A 103 66.01 -12.75 27.55
CA THR A 103 64.99 -13.46 28.33
C THR A 103 63.77 -12.54 28.55
N GLY A 104 62.55 -13.05 28.32
CA GLY A 104 61.33 -12.40 28.82
C GLY A 104 61.15 -12.62 30.33
N THR A 105 60.11 -12.06 30.92
CA THR A 105 59.80 -12.27 32.35
C THR A 105 58.48 -12.99 32.56
N ASP A 106 58.31 -13.58 33.74
CA ASP A 106 57.02 -14.10 34.20
C ASP A 106 56.01 -12.97 34.37
N GLY A 107 54.73 -13.35 34.38
CA GLY A 107 53.64 -12.46 34.79
C GLY A 107 53.62 -12.29 36.31
N GLY A 108 53.27 -11.09 36.75
CA GLY A 108 53.06 -10.71 38.13
C GLY A 108 51.83 -11.36 38.76
N PRO A 109 51.86 -11.74 40.05
CA PRO A 109 50.71 -12.36 40.73
C PRO A 109 49.54 -11.39 40.88
N ALA A 110 48.32 -11.92 40.92
CA ALA A 110 47.16 -11.15 41.35
C ALA A 110 47.08 -11.07 42.88
N GLY A 111 46.59 -9.95 43.39
CA GLY A 111 46.23 -9.81 44.79
C GLY A 111 44.90 -10.50 45.12
N ASP A 112 44.77 -10.96 46.36
CA ASP A 112 43.54 -11.55 46.87
C ASP A 112 42.46 -10.48 47.06
N GLY A 113 41.19 -10.89 46.98
CA GLY A 113 40.07 -10.07 47.42
C GLY A 113 40.03 -9.97 48.94
N GLY A 114 39.53 -8.87 49.46
CA GLY A 114 39.46 -8.60 50.90
C GLY A 114 38.12 -9.00 51.52
N HIS A 115 38.00 -8.82 52.84
CA HIS A 115 36.81 -9.20 53.57
C HIS A 115 35.90 -8.00 53.84
N ILE A 116 34.60 -8.16 53.59
CA ILE A 116 33.57 -7.18 53.92
C ILE A 116 32.71 -7.75 55.05
N LYS A 117 32.72 -7.07 56.19
CA LYS A 117 31.90 -7.36 57.37
C LYS A 117 30.88 -6.24 57.54
N ILE A 118 29.61 -6.61 57.51
CA ILE A 118 28.48 -5.69 57.66
C ILE A 118 27.74 -6.09 58.92
N THR A 119 27.67 -5.19 59.89
CA THR A 119 26.97 -5.39 61.16
C THR A 119 25.70 -4.55 61.16
N VAL A 120 24.57 -5.12 61.57
CA VAL A 120 23.30 -4.40 61.67
C VAL A 120 22.53 -4.89 62.89
N GLY A 121 21.74 -4.01 63.52
CA GLY A 121 20.81 -4.42 64.56
C GLY A 121 19.67 -5.27 63.97
N ASP A 122 19.11 -6.19 64.74
CA ASP A 122 17.93 -6.98 64.35
C ASP A 122 16.73 -6.07 63.98
N ALA A 123 16.53 -5.01 64.78
CA ALA A 123 15.55 -3.97 64.47
C ALA A 123 15.88 -3.19 63.18
N ASP A 124 17.14 -3.19 62.74
CA ASP A 124 17.68 -2.39 61.63
C ASP A 124 17.90 -3.19 60.34
N LEU A 125 17.43 -4.43 60.27
CA LEU A 125 17.59 -5.29 59.09
C LEU A 125 17.16 -4.61 57.79
N ALA A 126 16.08 -3.81 57.81
CA ALA A 126 15.59 -3.10 56.63
C ALA A 126 16.64 -2.15 56.00
N LEU A 127 17.63 -1.68 56.77
CA LEU A 127 18.68 -0.81 56.29
C LEU A 127 19.66 -1.51 55.35
N LEU A 128 19.77 -2.85 55.40
CA LEU A 128 20.64 -3.61 54.50
C LEU A 128 20.30 -3.37 53.03
N GLY A 129 19.06 -3.01 52.73
CA GLY A 129 18.67 -2.62 51.38
C GLY A 129 19.59 -1.55 50.79
N ILE A 130 20.15 -0.64 51.61
CA ILE A 130 21.03 0.47 51.16
C ILE A 130 22.29 -0.01 50.45
N ILE A 131 22.71 -1.26 50.71
CA ILE A 131 23.84 -1.87 50.05
C ILE A 131 23.37 -2.41 48.71
N ARG A 132 23.80 -1.75 47.63
CA ARG A 132 23.43 -2.14 46.26
C ARG A 132 24.37 -3.20 45.70
N GLU A 133 25.66 -3.09 46.03
CA GLU A 133 26.70 -3.91 45.44
C GLU A 133 27.85 -4.15 46.43
N THR A 134 28.34 -5.39 46.42
CA THR A 134 29.54 -5.81 47.14
C THR A 134 30.48 -6.54 46.18
N ASP A 135 31.75 -6.15 46.10
CA ASP A 135 32.76 -6.82 45.27
C ASP A 135 33.98 -7.19 46.11
N VAL A 136 34.22 -8.49 46.27
CA VAL A 136 35.36 -9.08 46.98
C VAL A 136 36.20 -9.95 46.03
N SER A 137 36.13 -9.68 44.73
CA SER A 137 36.88 -10.45 43.73
C SER A 137 38.39 -10.28 43.87
N ALA A 138 39.14 -11.34 43.56
CA ALA A 138 40.58 -11.27 43.38
C ALA A 138 40.95 -10.44 42.14
N GLY A 139 42.20 -10.00 42.10
CA GLY A 139 42.77 -9.40 40.90
C GLY A 139 42.90 -10.42 39.76
N THR A 140 43.06 -9.93 38.53
CA THR A 140 43.41 -10.78 37.39
C THR A 140 44.92 -11.01 37.35
N PRO A 141 45.42 -12.26 37.26
CA PRO A 141 46.86 -12.52 37.19
C PRO A 141 47.47 -11.99 35.89
N GLY A 142 48.73 -11.53 35.97
CA GLY A 142 49.48 -11.07 34.81
C GLY A 142 49.81 -12.21 33.85
N LYS A 143 49.77 -11.95 32.55
CA LYS A 143 50.14 -12.94 31.54
C LYS A 143 51.65 -13.17 31.53
N ALA A 144 52.09 -14.37 31.18
CA ALA A 144 53.51 -14.64 30.96
C ALA A 144 54.05 -13.79 29.80
N GLY A 145 55.30 -13.33 29.90
CA GLY A 145 56.02 -12.73 28.79
C GLY A 145 56.45 -13.78 27.76
N SER A 146 57.38 -13.41 26.88
CA SER A 146 57.98 -14.35 25.91
C SER A 146 59.45 -14.03 25.68
N HIS A 147 60.32 -15.03 25.55
CA HIS A 147 61.72 -14.78 25.18
C HIS A 147 61.87 -14.18 23.79
N GLY A 148 62.95 -13.42 23.61
CA GLY A 148 63.44 -13.06 22.30
C GLY A 148 64.09 -14.25 21.62
N LYS A 149 63.90 -14.38 20.31
CA LYS A 149 64.57 -15.39 19.50
C LYS A 149 66.04 -15.00 19.32
N GLY A 150 66.95 -15.95 19.40
CA GLY A 150 68.34 -15.75 18.98
C GLY A 150 68.42 -15.46 17.48
N GLY A 151 69.36 -14.62 17.09
CA GLY A 151 69.61 -14.27 15.70
C GLY A 151 70.24 -15.44 14.96
N LYS A 152 69.99 -15.57 13.66
CA LYS A 152 70.58 -16.65 12.85
C LYS A 152 72.07 -16.42 12.64
N GLY A 153 72.87 -17.47 12.56
CA GLY A 153 74.25 -17.38 12.14
C GLY A 153 74.36 -17.03 10.65
N GLY A 154 75.36 -16.23 10.30
CA GLY A 154 75.66 -15.90 8.92
C GLY A 154 76.17 -17.12 8.16
N ARG A 155 75.82 -17.26 6.90
CA ARG A 155 76.30 -18.36 6.06
C ARG A 155 77.78 -18.20 5.77
N GLY A 156 78.52 -19.30 5.70
CA GLY A 156 79.89 -19.27 5.21
C GLY A 156 79.95 -18.90 3.73
N GLY A 157 80.93 -18.10 3.35
CA GLY A 157 81.17 -17.71 1.98
C GLY A 157 81.59 -18.91 1.13
N GLN A 158 81.21 -18.95 -0.13
CA GLN A 158 81.65 -20.03 -1.02
C GLN A 158 83.15 -19.91 -1.31
N GLY A 159 83.87 -21.01 -1.49
CA GLY A 159 85.22 -20.96 -2.02
C GLY A 159 85.22 -20.48 -3.48
N GLY A 160 86.36 -19.99 -3.95
CA GLY A 160 86.52 -19.60 -5.34
C GLY A 160 86.37 -20.79 -6.29
N ASP A 161 85.85 -20.54 -7.49
CA ASP A 161 85.61 -21.58 -8.49
C ASP A 161 86.92 -22.10 -9.10
N GLN A 162 86.91 -23.36 -9.55
CA GLN A 162 88.05 -24.01 -10.20
C GLN A 162 88.34 -23.43 -11.60
N TYR A 163 89.61 -23.46 -12.02
CA TYR A 163 90.05 -23.03 -13.35
C TYR A 163 90.54 -24.22 -14.17
N MET A 164 90.09 -24.31 -15.43
CA MET A 164 90.52 -25.32 -16.39
C MET A 164 90.71 -24.66 -17.77
N GLU A 165 91.90 -24.79 -18.35
CA GLU A 165 92.25 -24.27 -19.67
C GLU A 165 92.85 -25.38 -20.55
N TYR A 166 92.44 -25.41 -21.83
CA TYR A 166 92.91 -26.37 -22.82
C TYR A 166 94.03 -25.74 -23.66
N GLY A 167 95.28 -26.19 -23.46
CA GLY A 167 96.45 -25.77 -24.23
C GLY A 167 97.00 -26.91 -25.10
N SER A 168 97.44 -26.57 -26.32
CA SER A 168 98.14 -27.48 -27.24
C SER A 168 99.52 -26.89 -27.57
N ASP A 169 100.56 -27.39 -26.91
CA ASP A 169 101.94 -26.98 -27.17
C ASP A 169 102.55 -27.88 -28.24
N HIS A 170 102.92 -27.27 -29.37
CA HIS A 170 103.68 -27.92 -30.43
C HIS A 170 105.16 -27.89 -30.09
N HIS A 171 105.74 -29.06 -29.77
CA HIS A 171 107.18 -29.24 -29.74
C HIS A 171 107.64 -30.07 -30.94
N HIS A 172 108.39 -29.39 -31.81
CA HIS A 172 109.11 -29.94 -32.94
C HIS A 172 110.31 -30.77 -32.45
N HIS A 173 110.32 -32.08 -32.72
CA HIS A 173 111.57 -32.84 -32.78
C HIS A 173 111.71 -33.46 -34.18
N HIS A 174 112.73 -32.98 -34.88
CA HIS A 174 113.29 -33.54 -36.10
C HIS A 174 114.12 -34.78 -35.75
N ASP A 175 113.92 -35.90 -36.48
CA ASP A 175 114.87 -37.01 -36.58
C ASP A 175 114.86 -37.63 -38.01
N SER A 176 115.91 -37.38 -38.81
CA SER A 176 116.41 -38.24 -39.91
C SER A 176 117.80 -37.75 -40.38
N HIS A 177 118.94 -38.36 -40.10
CA HIS A 177 119.26 -39.73 -39.65
C HIS A 177 118.87 -40.04 -38.18
N HIS A 178 117.98 -40.99 -37.87
CA HIS A 178 116.99 -41.73 -38.69
C HIS A 178 115.92 -42.33 -37.78
N HIS A 179 114.75 -41.70 -37.67
CA HIS A 179 113.46 -42.20 -38.15
C HIS A 179 112.37 -41.16 -37.84
N TYR A 180 111.79 -40.63 -38.92
CA TYR A 180 110.45 -40.06 -38.95
C TYR A 180 109.49 -41.01 -38.23
N HIS A 181 108.73 -40.54 -37.23
CA HIS A 181 107.36 -40.99 -36.88
C HIS A 181 106.77 -40.03 -35.81
N PRO A 182 105.42 -39.94 -35.71
CA PRO A 182 104.67 -38.68 -35.77
C PRO A 182 104.53 -37.92 -34.45
N HIS A 183 104.36 -36.61 -34.57
CA HIS A 183 103.83 -35.75 -33.52
C HIS A 183 102.47 -36.26 -33.04
N HIS A 184 102.36 -36.54 -31.74
CA HIS A 184 101.09 -36.56 -31.04
C HIS A 184 100.96 -35.24 -30.28
N ASP A 185 100.03 -34.41 -30.71
CA ASP A 185 99.49 -33.33 -29.88
C ASP A 185 98.90 -33.96 -28.61
N MET A 186 99.61 -33.81 -27.50
CA MET A 186 99.08 -34.13 -26.17
C MET A 186 98.53 -32.82 -25.58
N PRO A 187 97.21 -32.67 -25.45
CA PRO A 187 96.65 -31.56 -24.70
C PRO A 187 97.16 -31.65 -23.25
N HIS A 188 97.78 -30.58 -22.76
CA HIS A 188 98.14 -30.49 -21.34
C HIS A 188 97.02 -29.75 -20.61
N PHE A 189 96.57 -30.34 -19.49
CA PHE A 189 95.49 -29.81 -18.66
C PHE A 189 96.08 -29.02 -17.50
N ILE A 190 95.87 -27.71 -17.48
CA ILE A 190 96.07 -26.92 -16.26
C ILE A 190 94.75 -26.99 -15.48
N TYR A 191 94.72 -27.83 -14.45
CA TYR A 191 93.59 -27.94 -13.51
C TYR A 191 93.99 -27.37 -12.16
N ARG A 192 93.25 -26.38 -11.67
CA ARG A 192 93.40 -25.84 -10.32
C ARG A 192 92.11 -26.01 -9.53
N PRO A 193 92.15 -26.67 -8.36
CA PRO A 193 90.95 -27.03 -7.62
C PRO A 193 90.23 -25.80 -7.05
N GLN A 194 88.93 -25.94 -6.83
CA GLN A 194 88.10 -24.94 -6.16
C GLN A 194 88.55 -24.70 -4.71
N GLY A 195 88.30 -23.49 -4.21
CA GLY A 195 88.53 -23.13 -2.81
C GLY A 195 87.52 -23.81 -1.89
N SER A 196 87.87 -24.01 -0.62
CA SER A 196 86.90 -24.51 0.36
C SER A 196 85.89 -23.43 0.72
N ASN A 197 84.61 -23.80 0.87
CA ASN A 197 83.62 -22.89 1.45
C ASN A 197 83.98 -22.58 2.91
N GLY A 198 83.76 -21.34 3.34
CA GLY A 198 83.79 -20.96 4.74
C GLY A 198 82.69 -21.66 5.53
N GLU A 199 82.91 -21.80 6.82
CA GLU A 199 81.94 -22.35 7.76
C GLU A 199 80.81 -21.33 8.01
N SER A 200 79.59 -21.83 8.21
CA SER A 200 78.50 -20.95 8.64
C SER A 200 78.63 -20.66 10.13
N GLY A 201 78.36 -19.41 10.50
CA GLY A 201 78.19 -19.01 11.88
C GLY A 201 77.04 -19.76 12.53
N LYS A 202 77.11 -19.91 13.84
CA LYS A 202 76.09 -20.58 14.65
C LYS A 202 74.92 -19.63 14.91
N ASP A 203 73.72 -20.18 14.95
CA ASP A 203 72.55 -19.45 15.42
C ASP A 203 72.73 -19.06 16.90
N GLY A 204 72.38 -17.81 17.20
CA GLY A 204 72.30 -17.27 18.53
C GLY A 204 71.30 -18.06 19.38
N PHE A 205 71.62 -18.18 20.66
CA PHE A 205 70.81 -18.95 21.60
C PHE A 205 69.46 -18.27 21.86
N THR A 206 68.36 -19.04 21.82
CA THR A 206 67.05 -18.61 22.28
C THR A 206 66.83 -19.16 23.70
N PRO A 207 66.63 -18.32 24.74
CA PRO A 207 66.32 -18.82 26.07
C PRO A 207 65.08 -19.74 26.07
N THR A 208 65.18 -20.87 26.77
CA THR A 208 64.13 -21.92 26.80
C THR A 208 63.50 -22.10 28.19
N THR A 209 63.94 -21.32 29.18
CA THR A 209 63.39 -21.35 30.54
C THR A 209 61.89 -21.02 30.52
N PRO A 210 60.98 -21.90 30.95
CA PRO A 210 59.56 -21.64 30.84
C PRO A 210 59.17 -20.35 31.58
N LEU A 211 58.37 -19.50 30.93
CA LEU A 211 57.76 -18.33 31.57
C LEU A 211 56.34 -18.69 32.00
N HIS A 212 55.98 -18.27 33.21
CA HIS A 212 54.71 -18.59 33.83
C HIS A 212 53.82 -17.34 33.95
N PRO A 213 52.50 -17.50 33.81
CA PRO A 213 51.58 -16.44 34.20
C PRO A 213 51.64 -16.26 35.72
N GLY A 214 51.20 -15.09 36.18
CA GLY A 214 51.07 -14.81 37.60
C GLY A 214 50.14 -15.79 38.31
N LYS A 215 50.36 -15.99 39.61
CA LYS A 215 49.44 -16.78 40.43
C LYS A 215 48.08 -16.06 40.52
N PRO A 216 46.95 -16.76 40.33
CA PRO A 216 45.63 -16.18 40.58
C PRO A 216 45.47 -15.90 42.08
N GLY A 217 44.81 -14.79 42.42
CA GLY A 217 44.42 -14.48 43.78
C GLY A 217 43.15 -15.24 44.19
N VAL A 218 42.87 -15.24 45.49
CA VAL A 218 41.68 -15.86 46.10
C VAL A 218 40.61 -14.79 46.31
N ASN A 219 39.35 -15.09 45.98
CA ASN A 219 38.24 -14.18 46.29
C ASN A 219 38.06 -14.06 47.81
N GLY A 220 37.77 -12.84 48.26
CA GLY A 220 37.43 -12.58 49.66
C GLY A 220 36.02 -13.04 50.02
N THR A 221 35.52 -12.56 51.16
CA THR A 221 34.19 -12.95 51.67
C THR A 221 33.38 -11.75 52.13
N VAL A 222 32.06 -11.85 51.98
CA VAL A 222 31.09 -10.90 52.52
C VAL A 222 30.31 -11.60 53.62
N ASN A 223 30.25 -11.00 54.81
CA ASN A 223 29.51 -11.56 55.94
C ASN A 223 28.64 -10.48 56.60
N TYR A 224 27.39 -10.85 56.88
CA TYR A 224 26.39 -10.02 57.54
C TYR A 224 26.19 -10.53 58.96
N TYR A 225 26.40 -9.66 59.94
CA TYR A 225 26.30 -9.96 61.37
C TYR A 225 25.09 -9.26 61.94
N ILE A 226 24.11 -10.04 62.40
CA ILE A 226 22.91 -9.48 63.00
C ILE A 226 23.13 -9.41 64.51
N THR A 227 22.92 -8.23 65.08
CA THR A 227 23.14 -7.98 66.49
C THR A 227 21.83 -7.68 67.22
N SER A 228 21.68 -8.22 68.41
CA SER A 228 20.60 -7.87 69.33
C SER A 228 21.21 -7.58 70.69
N GLN A 229 20.82 -6.45 71.28
CA GLN A 229 21.40 -5.96 72.55
C GLN A 229 22.94 -5.90 72.54
N GLY A 230 23.53 -5.54 71.39
CA GLY A 230 24.98 -5.41 71.22
C GLY A 230 25.75 -6.73 71.11
N ARG A 231 25.08 -7.88 71.02
CA ARG A 231 25.71 -9.20 70.79
C ARG A 231 25.33 -9.74 69.42
N VAL A 232 26.30 -10.34 68.71
CA VAL A 232 26.05 -11.06 67.46
C VAL A 232 25.16 -12.27 67.77
N GLN A 233 24.00 -12.33 67.13
CA GLN A 233 23.06 -13.45 67.24
C GLN A 233 23.22 -14.43 66.09
N SER A 234 23.43 -13.94 64.88
CA SER A 234 23.58 -14.76 63.68
C SER A 234 24.55 -14.14 62.68
N THR A 235 25.14 -14.99 61.85
CA THR A 235 26.03 -14.62 60.74
C THR A 235 25.51 -15.23 59.46
N HIS A 236 25.47 -14.44 58.39
CA HIS A 236 24.97 -14.84 57.08
C HIS A 236 25.96 -14.45 55.98
N SER A 237 26.05 -15.24 54.93
CA SER A 237 26.91 -14.95 53.76
C SER A 237 26.22 -14.08 52.70
N GLU A 238 24.91 -13.89 52.81
CA GLU A 238 24.08 -13.10 51.90
C GLU A 238 22.95 -12.38 52.67
N PRO A 239 22.48 -11.22 52.20
CA PRO A 239 21.34 -10.54 52.80
C PRO A 239 20.02 -11.23 52.40
N TYR A 240 18.92 -10.87 53.07
CA TYR A 240 17.58 -11.30 52.62
C TYR A 240 17.31 -10.81 51.19
N HIS A 241 16.52 -11.56 50.43
CA HIS A 241 16.14 -11.22 49.07
C HIS A 241 14.64 -11.43 48.89
N LEU A 242 13.86 -10.35 48.88
CA LEU A 242 12.42 -10.43 48.73
C LEU A 242 12.01 -10.36 47.26
N THR A 243 11.11 -11.23 46.82
CA THR A 243 10.46 -11.15 45.51
C THR A 243 8.95 -11.31 45.65
N MET A 244 8.19 -10.67 44.78
CA MET A 244 6.72 -10.77 44.76
C MET A 244 6.27 -11.77 43.70
N ALA A 245 5.26 -12.57 44.02
CA ALA A 245 4.57 -13.45 43.09
C ALA A 245 3.68 -12.68 42.11
N SER A 246 3.04 -13.40 41.19
CA SER A 246 1.96 -12.82 40.39
C SER A 246 0.84 -12.27 41.27
N LEU A 247 0.20 -11.20 40.79
CA LEU A 247 -0.92 -10.59 41.46
C LEU A 247 -2.16 -11.48 41.31
N LYS A 248 -2.93 -11.62 42.39
CA LYS A 248 -4.28 -12.20 42.38
C LYS A 248 -5.26 -11.04 42.59
N LEU A 249 -6.00 -10.71 41.53
CA LEU A 249 -6.93 -9.59 41.49
C LEU A 249 -8.36 -10.08 41.69
N GLN A 250 -9.09 -9.46 42.60
CA GLN A 250 -10.49 -9.78 42.87
C GLN A 250 -11.33 -8.50 42.90
N SER A 251 -12.26 -8.39 41.96
CA SER A 251 -13.27 -7.34 41.94
C SER A 251 -14.25 -7.52 43.12
N GLU A 252 -14.57 -6.44 43.83
CA GLU A 252 -15.63 -6.40 44.83
C GLU A 252 -16.99 -6.73 44.20
N GLN A 253 -17.22 -6.24 42.98
CA GLN A 253 -18.44 -6.54 42.23
C GLN A 253 -18.51 -7.97 41.74
N GLN A 254 -17.42 -8.76 41.67
CA GLN A 254 -17.44 -10.16 41.21
C GLN A 254 -18.25 -10.37 39.91
N SER A 255 -18.21 -9.40 38.99
CA SER A 255 -18.99 -9.41 37.75
C SER A 255 -18.31 -10.21 36.63
N GLY A 256 -17.14 -10.79 36.91
CA GLY A 256 -16.29 -11.45 35.91
C GLY A 256 -15.50 -10.48 35.03
N LEU A 257 -15.63 -9.17 35.28
CA LEU A 257 -14.95 -8.11 34.55
C LEU A 257 -14.50 -7.01 35.53
N PHE A 258 -13.59 -6.16 35.07
CA PHE A 258 -13.21 -4.94 35.79
C PHE A 258 -13.95 -3.77 35.14
N GLU A 259 -14.70 -3.02 35.93
CA GLU A 259 -15.51 -1.90 35.44
C GLU A 259 -15.14 -0.58 36.11
N PRO A 260 -15.42 0.56 35.47
CA PRO A 260 -15.27 1.86 36.11
C PRO A 260 -16.08 1.97 37.41
N GLY A 261 -15.46 2.54 38.45
CA GLY A 261 -15.98 2.64 39.81
C GLY A 261 -15.75 1.41 40.68
N ASP A 262 -15.18 0.32 40.15
CA ASP A 262 -14.99 -0.92 40.90
C ASP A 262 -13.85 -0.81 41.91
N THR A 263 -14.07 -1.39 43.10
CA THR A 263 -13.01 -1.59 44.08
C THR A 263 -12.40 -2.96 43.84
N VAL A 264 -11.09 -3.00 43.56
CA VAL A 264 -10.35 -4.23 43.29
C VAL A 264 -9.40 -4.51 44.45
N TYR A 265 -9.46 -5.72 44.97
CA TYR A 265 -8.55 -6.25 45.98
C TYR A 265 -7.39 -6.99 45.31
N VAL A 266 -6.17 -6.71 45.77
CA VAL A 266 -4.93 -7.29 45.28
C VAL A 266 -4.29 -8.10 46.40
N THR A 267 -4.16 -9.40 46.14
CA THR A 267 -3.35 -10.29 46.97
C THR A 267 -2.13 -10.78 46.23
N THR A 268 -1.03 -10.99 46.94
CA THR A 268 0.24 -11.44 46.39
C THR A 268 1.06 -12.14 47.47
N GLU A 269 1.82 -13.14 47.06
CA GLU A 269 2.78 -13.84 47.91
C GLU A 269 4.15 -13.16 47.80
N VAL A 270 4.89 -13.08 48.89
CA VAL A 270 6.25 -12.56 48.97
C VAL A 270 7.17 -13.67 49.41
N TYR A 271 8.19 -13.94 48.60
CA TYR A 271 9.19 -14.97 48.84
C TYR A 271 10.48 -14.34 49.34
N ASN A 272 11.07 -14.91 50.38
CA ASN A 272 12.46 -14.63 50.75
C ASN A 272 13.38 -15.68 50.14
N GLN A 273 14.08 -15.33 49.07
CA GLN A 273 14.95 -16.23 48.31
C GLN A 273 16.32 -16.44 48.95
N ALA A 274 16.65 -15.71 50.02
CA ALA A 274 17.89 -15.95 50.74
C ALA A 274 17.86 -17.32 51.43
N SER A 275 19.02 -17.99 51.42
CA SER A 275 19.18 -19.33 51.99
C SER A 275 19.34 -19.34 53.50
N THR A 276 19.82 -18.24 54.10
CA THR A 276 20.13 -18.20 55.54
C THR A 276 19.55 -17.01 56.30
N MET A 277 19.33 -15.85 55.68
CA MET A 277 18.90 -14.63 56.39
C MET A 277 17.37 -14.43 56.32
N PRO A 278 16.68 -14.20 57.46
CA PRO A 278 15.27 -13.81 57.46
C PRO A 278 15.06 -12.36 57.02
N SER A 279 13.84 -12.02 56.62
CA SER A 279 13.47 -10.63 56.31
C SER A 279 13.35 -9.77 57.58
N PRO A 280 13.27 -8.43 57.44
CA PRO A 280 12.98 -7.55 58.57
C PRO A 280 11.67 -7.91 59.28
N ILE A 281 11.61 -7.71 60.61
CA ILE A 281 10.43 -7.99 61.45
C ILE A 281 9.29 -6.98 61.27
N GLU A 282 9.58 -5.86 60.63
CA GLU A 282 8.67 -4.76 60.40
C GLU A 282 7.56 -5.15 59.42
N ALA A 283 6.38 -4.53 59.57
CA ALA A 283 5.30 -4.68 58.59
C ALA A 283 5.71 -4.06 57.26
N MET A 284 5.57 -4.82 56.17
CA MET A 284 6.00 -4.39 54.83
C MET A 284 4.75 -4.03 54.00
N PRO A 285 4.47 -2.74 53.76
CA PRO A 285 3.28 -2.34 53.02
C PRO A 285 3.40 -2.67 51.53
N VAL A 286 2.32 -3.20 50.97
CA VAL A 286 2.13 -3.41 49.53
C VAL A 286 1.36 -2.21 48.99
N ARG A 287 2.02 -1.40 48.16
CA ARG A 287 1.47 -0.17 47.59
C ARG A 287 1.22 -0.33 46.10
N LEU A 288 0.21 0.36 45.60
CA LEU A 288 -0.02 0.50 44.17
C LEU A 288 0.98 1.51 43.60
N ALA A 289 1.63 1.15 42.50
CA ALA A 289 2.38 2.12 41.71
C ALA A 289 1.40 3.11 41.06
N ARG A 290 1.81 4.36 40.91
CA ARG A 290 0.96 5.41 40.34
C ARG A 290 0.51 5.04 38.92
N ASP A 291 -0.80 5.01 38.71
CA ASP A 291 -1.47 4.82 37.41
C ASP A 291 -2.55 5.91 37.27
N PRO A 292 -2.79 6.46 36.06
CA PRO A 292 -3.77 7.53 35.86
C PRO A 292 -5.23 7.10 36.10
N VAL A 293 -5.54 5.81 36.04
CA VAL A 293 -6.92 5.28 36.14
C VAL A 293 -7.15 4.49 37.42
N LEU A 294 -6.09 4.11 38.14
CA LEU A 294 -6.19 3.30 39.35
C LEU A 294 -5.84 4.15 40.57
N MET A 295 -6.79 4.31 41.48
CA MET A 295 -6.63 5.10 42.69
C MET A 295 -6.51 4.19 43.92
N GLU A 296 -5.33 4.17 44.57
CA GLU A 296 -5.15 3.42 45.81
C GLU A 296 -6.15 3.88 46.87
N LYS A 297 -6.90 2.94 47.45
CA LYS A 297 -7.86 3.17 48.53
C LYS A 297 -7.27 2.77 49.87
N THR A 298 -6.69 1.56 49.94
CA THR A 298 -5.98 1.06 51.13
C THR A 298 -4.73 0.32 50.73
N ALA A 299 -3.60 0.62 51.36
CA ALA A 299 -2.40 -0.19 51.21
C ALA A 299 -2.61 -1.61 51.76
N GLY A 300 -1.98 -2.58 51.13
CA GLY A 300 -1.86 -3.93 51.67
C GLY A 300 -0.71 -4.02 52.67
N GLU A 301 -0.65 -5.13 53.41
CA GLU A 301 0.41 -5.34 54.41
C GLU A 301 0.80 -6.81 54.46
N VAL A 302 2.10 -7.08 54.35
CA VAL A 302 2.69 -8.39 54.63
C VAL A 302 3.30 -8.33 56.02
N ALA A 303 2.91 -9.28 56.89
CA ALA A 303 3.48 -9.38 58.23
C ALA A 303 4.99 -9.71 58.15
N GLY A 304 5.78 -9.02 58.97
CA GLY A 304 7.24 -9.11 58.94
C GLY A 304 7.83 -10.43 59.42
N ASN A 305 9.14 -10.59 59.23
CA ASN A 305 9.98 -11.76 59.52
C ASN A 305 9.65 -13.01 58.68
N ILE A 306 9.79 -12.91 57.36
CA ILE A 306 9.73 -14.04 56.43
C ILE A 306 11.03 -14.86 56.59
N PRO A 307 10.97 -16.14 57.02
CA PRO A 307 12.15 -16.98 57.16
C PRO A 307 12.93 -17.09 55.86
N ALA A 308 14.21 -17.45 55.94
CA ALA A 308 15.02 -17.80 54.77
C ALA A 308 14.36 -18.95 53.98
N GLY A 309 14.18 -18.79 52.67
CA GLY A 309 13.42 -19.71 51.81
C GLY A 309 11.91 -19.72 52.06
N GLY A 310 11.38 -18.86 52.93
CA GLY A 310 9.98 -18.80 53.32
C GLY A 310 9.11 -17.96 52.40
N VAL A 311 7.80 -18.00 52.67
CA VAL A 311 6.76 -17.23 51.98
C VAL A 311 5.81 -16.60 52.99
N ALA A 312 5.35 -15.38 52.70
CA ALA A 312 4.24 -14.74 53.38
C ALA A 312 3.31 -14.10 52.35
N ASP A 313 2.12 -13.67 52.75
CA ASP A 313 1.19 -12.97 51.86
C ASP A 313 0.50 -11.81 52.58
N ASN A 314 -0.24 -11.02 51.81
CA ASN A 314 -1.05 -9.92 52.31
C ASN A 314 -2.55 -10.28 52.36
N GLN A 315 -2.94 -11.56 52.50
CA GLN A 315 -4.36 -11.95 52.48
C GLN A 315 -5.16 -11.36 53.65
N LEU A 316 -4.53 -11.21 54.82
CA LEU A 316 -5.18 -10.61 56.00
C LEU A 316 -5.46 -9.12 55.84
N LYS A 317 -4.65 -8.42 55.04
CA LYS A 317 -4.75 -6.98 54.75
C LYS A 317 -4.40 -6.75 53.28
N PRO A 318 -5.33 -7.01 52.35
CA PRO A 318 -5.07 -6.86 50.92
C PRO A 318 -4.93 -5.38 50.53
N LEU A 319 -4.14 -5.13 49.49
CA LEU A 319 -4.12 -3.84 48.82
C LEU A 319 -5.48 -3.65 48.12
N SER A 320 -6.10 -2.48 48.22
CA SER A 320 -7.31 -2.17 47.44
C SER A 320 -7.17 -0.85 46.70
N PHE A 321 -7.74 -0.81 45.49
CA PHE A 321 -7.80 0.39 44.67
C PHE A 321 -9.16 0.51 43.98
N VAL A 322 -9.52 1.73 43.61
CA VAL A 322 -10.72 2.04 42.83
C VAL A 322 -10.33 2.35 41.40
N ILE A 323 -11.09 1.82 40.44
CA ILE A 323 -10.96 2.17 39.02
C ILE A 323 -11.72 3.47 38.79
N ASP A 324 -11.03 4.50 38.28
CA ASP A 324 -11.64 5.81 38.05
C ASP A 324 -12.74 5.77 36.98
N ASP A 325 -13.75 6.61 37.14
CA ASP A 325 -14.85 6.75 36.17
C ASP A 325 -14.34 7.56 34.96
N PRO A 326 -14.38 7.01 33.73
CA PRO A 326 -13.91 7.74 32.57
C PRO A 326 -14.83 8.90 32.24
N LEU A 327 -14.23 10.03 31.88
CA LEU A 327 -14.94 11.12 31.22
C LEU A 327 -15.30 10.69 29.81
N ILE A 328 -16.57 10.36 29.57
CA ILE A 328 -17.11 10.01 28.26
C ILE A 328 -17.67 11.29 27.61
N PRO A 329 -16.96 11.91 26.65
CA PRO A 329 -17.48 13.07 25.95
C PRO A 329 -18.68 12.69 25.08
N GLU A 330 -19.73 13.52 25.12
CA GLU A 330 -20.90 13.36 24.26
C GLU A 330 -20.49 13.31 22.78
N GLY A 331 -21.05 12.37 22.01
CA GLY A 331 -20.82 12.26 20.56
C GLY A 331 -19.69 11.34 20.10
N TYR A 332 -18.86 10.78 21.01
CA TYR A 332 -17.64 10.05 20.61
C TYR A 332 -17.58 8.57 21.05
N CYS A 333 -18.66 8.00 21.60
CA CYS A 333 -18.67 6.63 22.15
C CYS A 333 -19.51 5.63 21.36
N SER A 334 -19.29 5.53 20.04
CA SER A 334 -19.94 4.50 19.21
C SER A 334 -19.49 3.08 19.54
N LYS A 335 -18.22 2.93 19.92
CA LYS A 335 -17.65 1.65 20.32
C LYS A 335 -17.82 1.41 21.83
N PRO A 336 -17.92 0.14 22.25
CA PRO A 336 -17.87 -0.20 23.68
C PRO A 336 -16.60 0.36 24.33
N TYR A 337 -16.74 0.86 25.55
CA TYR A 337 -15.61 1.36 26.33
C TYR A 337 -14.68 0.20 26.70
N VAL A 338 -13.42 0.27 26.25
CA VAL A 338 -12.36 -0.69 26.60
C VAL A 338 -11.07 0.06 26.86
N GLN A 339 -10.59 0.01 28.10
CA GLN A 339 -9.30 0.58 28.50
C GLN A 339 -8.42 -0.49 29.14
N LYS A 340 -7.15 -0.54 28.76
CA LYS A 340 -6.17 -1.42 29.42
C LYS A 340 -5.40 -0.64 30.47
N ALA A 341 -5.29 -1.19 31.66
CA ALA A 341 -4.51 -0.63 32.77
C ALA A 341 -3.54 -1.68 33.31
N THR A 342 -2.39 -1.25 33.80
CA THR A 342 -1.40 -2.15 34.39
C THR A 342 -1.40 -1.97 35.90
N VAL A 343 -1.97 -2.95 36.61
CA VAL A 343 -1.90 -3.01 38.07
C VAL A 343 -0.48 -3.40 38.43
N SER A 344 0.28 -2.47 39.01
CA SER A 344 1.65 -2.69 39.47
C SER A 344 1.69 -2.51 40.98
N ALA A 345 2.04 -3.57 41.72
CA ALA A 345 2.15 -3.54 43.17
C ALA A 345 3.61 -3.61 43.59
N ARG A 346 3.98 -2.87 44.62
CA ARG A 346 5.34 -2.78 45.16
C ARG A 346 5.34 -3.10 46.65
N LEU A 347 6.22 -3.99 47.07
CA LEU A 347 6.53 -4.20 48.48
C LEU A 347 7.51 -3.11 48.94
N MET A 348 7.08 -2.27 49.88
CA MET A 348 7.83 -1.08 50.28
C MET A 348 8.64 -1.31 51.55
N ASN A 349 9.90 -0.87 51.52
CA ASN A 349 10.75 -0.67 52.68
C ASN A 349 10.46 0.72 53.25
N THR A 350 9.67 0.77 54.31
CA THR A 350 9.22 2.03 54.95
C THR A 350 10.39 2.82 55.53
N ARG A 351 11.43 2.15 56.02
CA ARG A 351 12.59 2.82 56.60
C ARG A 351 13.49 3.45 55.57
N LEU A 352 13.52 2.94 54.34
CA LEU A 352 14.29 3.52 53.24
C LEU A 352 13.44 4.32 52.23
N ASP A 353 12.12 4.35 52.41
CA ASP A 353 11.14 4.97 51.49
C ASP A 353 11.31 4.52 50.03
N ARG A 354 11.50 3.21 49.83
CA ARG A 354 11.73 2.62 48.49
C ARG A 354 11.33 1.15 48.44
N PRO A 355 11.10 0.56 47.26
CA PRO A 355 10.67 -0.83 47.18
C PRO A 355 11.80 -1.81 47.54
N TYR A 356 11.45 -2.95 48.14
CA TYR A 356 12.38 -4.06 48.37
C TYR A 356 12.79 -4.78 47.08
N THR A 357 11.92 -4.76 46.08
CA THR A 357 12.04 -5.57 44.86
C THR A 357 11.34 -4.91 43.68
N GLU A 358 11.49 -5.47 42.48
CA GLU A 358 10.74 -5.03 41.32
C GLU A 358 9.24 -5.26 41.51
N SER A 359 8.41 -4.40 40.91
CA SER A 359 6.96 -4.51 41.08
C SER A 359 6.43 -5.77 40.40
N ALA A 360 5.58 -6.52 41.10
CA ALA A 360 4.70 -7.47 40.43
C ALA A 360 3.64 -6.68 39.64
N ALA A 361 3.44 -7.04 38.37
CA ALA A 361 2.54 -6.32 37.49
C ALA A 361 1.60 -7.26 36.73
N GLN A 362 0.35 -6.84 36.53
CA GLN A 362 -0.64 -7.54 35.74
C GLN A 362 -1.47 -6.53 34.95
N THR A 363 -1.66 -6.78 33.66
CA THR A 363 -2.55 -5.96 32.83
C THR A 363 -3.99 -6.46 32.98
N ILE A 364 -4.90 -5.53 33.26
CA ILE A 364 -6.35 -5.74 33.27
C ILE A 364 -7.01 -4.97 32.14
N GLU A 365 -8.21 -5.40 31.79
CA GLU A 365 -9.05 -4.72 30.82
C GLU A 365 -10.32 -4.23 31.51
N ILE A 366 -10.54 -2.92 31.42
CA ILE A 366 -11.62 -2.17 32.05
C ILE A 366 -12.70 -1.93 31.00
N ARG A 367 -13.92 -2.39 31.29
CA ARG A 367 -15.09 -2.28 30.40
C ARG A 367 -16.39 -2.23 31.20
N TYR A 368 -17.43 -1.63 30.64
CA TYR A 368 -18.77 -1.68 31.24
C TYR A 368 -19.42 -3.07 31.08
N PRO A 369 -20.37 -3.44 31.95
CA PRO A 369 -20.97 -4.77 31.97
C PRO A 369 -22.09 -4.95 30.92
N VAL A 370 -22.44 -3.89 30.20
CA VAL A 370 -23.45 -3.90 29.15
C VAL A 370 -22.94 -3.06 27.97
N GLU A 371 -23.21 -3.52 26.75
CA GLU A 371 -22.80 -2.85 25.51
C GLU A 371 -23.92 -2.87 24.47
N LEU A 372 -23.91 -1.91 23.56
CA LEU A 372 -24.76 -1.90 22.38
C LEU A 372 -24.17 -2.83 21.31
N LEU A 373 -25.02 -3.70 20.76
CA LEU A 373 -24.66 -4.50 19.59
C LEU A 373 -24.57 -3.62 18.36
N ASP A 374 -23.60 -3.92 17.48
CA ASP A 374 -23.42 -3.16 16.24
C ASP A 374 -24.65 -3.33 15.32
N ARG A 375 -25.13 -2.21 14.79
CA ARG A 375 -26.36 -2.13 13.98
C ARG A 375 -26.12 -1.30 12.73
N GLN A 376 -27.01 -1.43 11.76
CA GLN A 376 -26.95 -0.63 10.54
C GLN A 376 -27.06 0.86 10.92
N MET A 377 -26.03 1.64 10.57
CA MET A 377 -25.95 3.06 10.95
C MET A 377 -26.53 3.99 9.89
N HIS A 378 -26.83 3.48 8.70
CA HIS A 378 -27.34 4.26 7.57
C HIS A 378 -28.62 3.62 7.04
N TYR A 379 -29.71 4.38 7.08
CA TYR A 379 -31.01 3.99 6.57
C TYR A 379 -31.45 4.96 5.49
N ALA A 380 -32.30 4.48 4.59
CA ALA A 380 -33.07 5.34 3.70
C ALA A 380 -34.55 5.07 3.95
N ILE A 381 -35.37 6.11 3.90
CA ILE A 381 -36.81 6.04 4.14
C ILE A 381 -37.55 6.73 3.00
N GLY A 382 -38.62 6.08 2.51
CA GLY A 382 -39.52 6.69 1.54
C GLY A 382 -40.30 7.84 2.17
N ILE A 383 -40.73 8.79 1.34
CA ILE A 383 -41.67 9.83 1.78
C ILE A 383 -42.95 9.19 2.35
N ASP A 384 -43.44 9.75 3.46
CA ASP A 384 -44.62 9.29 4.21
C ASP A 384 -44.56 7.83 4.71
N GLU A 385 -43.36 7.25 4.78
CA GLU A 385 -43.15 5.95 5.40
C GLU A 385 -42.69 6.07 6.85
N GLU A 386 -42.87 4.97 7.56
CA GLU A 386 -42.42 4.77 8.93
C GLU A 386 -41.24 3.80 8.93
N LEU A 387 -40.11 4.23 9.48
CA LEU A 387 -38.91 3.41 9.64
C LEU A 387 -38.77 2.99 11.09
N SER A 388 -38.48 1.70 11.29
CA SER A 388 -38.21 1.12 12.60
C SER A 388 -36.72 1.14 12.90
N LEU A 389 -36.29 1.99 13.83
CA LEU A 389 -34.92 2.02 14.37
C LEU A 389 -34.83 1.04 15.54
N GLU A 390 -33.94 0.06 15.45
CA GLU A 390 -33.74 -0.94 16.48
C GLU A 390 -32.40 -0.77 17.19
N LEU A 391 -32.45 -0.64 18.51
CA LEU A 391 -31.31 -0.63 19.42
C LEU A 391 -31.34 -1.92 20.24
N GLU A 392 -30.19 -2.60 20.37
CA GLU A 392 -30.07 -3.79 21.20
C GLU A 392 -28.87 -3.68 22.13
N ALA A 393 -29.09 -3.87 23.43
CA ALA A 393 -28.04 -3.88 24.43
C ALA A 393 -27.89 -5.28 25.00
N LYS A 394 -26.65 -5.73 25.20
CA LYS A 394 -26.31 -7.07 25.70
C LYS A 394 -25.54 -6.98 27.01
N ASN A 395 -25.94 -7.77 28.00
CA ASN A 395 -25.17 -7.95 29.22
C ASN A 395 -24.01 -8.91 28.96
N ILE A 396 -22.79 -8.42 29.15
CA ILE A 396 -21.54 -9.18 28.95
C ILE A 396 -20.89 -9.59 30.28
N SER A 397 -21.50 -9.23 31.41
CA SER A 397 -21.05 -9.63 32.74
C SER A 397 -21.62 -10.97 33.18
N GLN A 398 -21.09 -11.52 34.27
CA GLN A 398 -21.59 -12.71 34.94
C GLN A 398 -22.72 -12.41 35.94
N LYS A 399 -23.09 -11.13 36.12
CA LYS A 399 -24.16 -10.70 37.02
C LYS A 399 -25.35 -10.14 36.24
N PRO A 400 -26.58 -10.34 36.72
CA PRO A 400 -27.73 -9.75 36.08
C PRO A 400 -27.77 -8.23 36.36
N LEU A 401 -28.34 -7.46 35.44
CA LEU A 401 -28.46 -6.00 35.50
C LEU A 401 -29.92 -5.56 35.37
N GLY A 402 -30.26 -4.33 35.79
CA GLY A 402 -31.60 -3.75 35.63
C GLY A 402 -32.18 -3.22 36.94
N ALA A 403 -33.31 -2.51 36.82
CA ALA A 403 -33.96 -1.81 37.93
C ALA A 403 -34.38 -2.75 39.08
N GLU A 404 -34.81 -3.98 38.79
CA GLU A 404 -35.18 -4.97 39.82
C GLU A 404 -33.98 -5.45 40.65
N LEU A 405 -32.76 -5.21 40.16
CA LEU A 405 -31.51 -5.65 40.74
C LEU A 405 -30.71 -4.48 41.35
N GLY A 406 -31.30 -3.28 41.38
CA GLY A 406 -30.70 -2.08 41.96
C GLY A 406 -29.56 -1.49 41.12
N ARG A 407 -29.48 -1.81 39.82
CA ARG A 407 -28.53 -1.22 38.88
C ARG A 407 -29.23 -0.89 37.57
N ASP A 408 -29.66 0.36 37.44
CA ASP A 408 -30.47 0.74 36.30
C ASP A 408 -29.68 0.72 35.00
N VAL A 409 -30.32 0.18 33.96
CA VAL A 409 -29.89 0.25 32.56
C VAL A 409 -31.00 0.92 31.77
N PHE A 410 -30.66 1.95 31.01
CA PHE A 410 -31.62 2.68 30.17
C PHE A 410 -31.18 2.67 28.72
N LEU A 411 -32.15 2.42 27.86
CA LEU A 411 -32.04 2.53 26.41
C LEU A 411 -32.85 3.74 25.97
N GLN A 412 -32.30 4.59 25.12
CA GLN A 412 -33.00 5.76 24.59
C GLN A 412 -32.66 5.98 23.12
N ILE A 413 -33.64 6.36 22.31
CA ILE A 413 -33.44 6.87 20.96
C ILE A 413 -33.92 8.33 20.93
N ILE A 414 -33.04 9.23 20.48
CA ILE A 414 -33.20 10.68 20.56
C ILE A 414 -33.16 11.26 19.15
N ALA A 415 -34.13 12.12 18.83
CA ALA A 415 -34.22 12.89 17.61
C ALA A 415 -33.21 14.05 17.58
N PRO A 416 -33.08 14.78 16.45
CA PRO A 416 -32.52 16.12 16.47
C PRO A 416 -33.23 17.00 17.53
N GLU A 417 -32.52 18.00 18.05
CA GLU A 417 -33.01 18.90 19.12
C GLU A 417 -33.18 18.23 20.51
N TYR A 418 -32.60 17.05 20.70
CA TYR A 418 -32.58 16.33 21.99
C TYR A 418 -33.94 15.83 22.48
N ASN A 419 -34.92 15.70 21.58
CA ASN A 419 -36.21 15.11 21.90
C ASN A 419 -36.10 13.59 21.97
N VAL A 420 -36.41 13.01 23.13
CA VAL A 420 -36.46 11.55 23.31
C VAL A 420 -37.68 11.01 22.57
N ILE A 421 -37.44 10.13 21.59
CA ILE A 421 -38.49 9.50 20.77
C ILE A 421 -39.04 8.30 21.51
N GLU A 422 -38.14 7.45 22.00
CA GLU A 422 -38.48 6.21 22.68
C GLU A 422 -37.43 5.95 23.76
N ALA A 423 -37.88 5.50 24.92
CA ALA A 423 -37.00 5.18 26.05
C ALA A 423 -37.51 3.97 26.81
N LYS A 424 -36.58 3.16 27.30
CA LYS A 424 -36.89 1.95 28.05
C LYS A 424 -35.93 1.75 29.21
N ALA A 425 -36.49 1.68 30.40
CA ALA A 425 -35.80 1.18 31.58
C ALA A 425 -35.79 -0.34 31.56
N VAL A 426 -34.61 -0.95 31.56
CA VAL A 426 -34.46 -2.40 31.56
C VAL A 426 -34.71 -2.91 32.98
N ARG A 427 -35.78 -3.70 33.15
CA ARG A 427 -36.14 -4.26 34.46
C ARG A 427 -35.14 -5.30 34.94
N ARG A 428 -34.79 -6.23 34.05
CA ARG A 428 -33.90 -7.36 34.33
C ARG A 428 -33.24 -7.85 33.04
N LEU A 429 -31.92 -8.04 33.09
CA LEU A 429 -31.08 -8.48 31.98
C LEU A 429 -30.06 -9.51 32.49
N GLU A 430 -30.32 -10.78 32.22
CA GLU A 430 -29.46 -11.89 32.66
C GLU A 430 -28.10 -11.91 31.96
N PRO A 431 -27.08 -12.59 32.53
CA PRO A 431 -25.79 -12.80 31.86
C PRO A 431 -25.95 -13.35 30.44
N GLY A 432 -25.38 -12.65 29.46
CA GLY A 432 -25.44 -13.01 28.05
C GLY A 432 -26.76 -12.69 27.34
N GLN A 433 -27.79 -12.24 28.06
CA GLN A 433 -29.07 -11.82 27.50
C GLN A 433 -28.95 -10.44 26.82
N SER A 434 -29.79 -10.20 25.82
CA SER A 434 -29.97 -8.90 25.19
C SER A 434 -31.37 -8.34 25.42
N GLU A 435 -31.47 -7.01 25.43
CA GLU A 435 -32.73 -6.26 25.47
C GLU A 435 -32.82 -5.34 24.25
N LYS A 436 -33.99 -5.31 23.61
CA LYS A 436 -34.27 -4.47 22.44
C LYS A 436 -35.15 -3.28 22.76
N LEU A 437 -34.88 -2.17 22.07
CA LEU A 437 -35.69 -0.97 21.99
C LEU A 437 -35.94 -0.64 20.52
N THR A 438 -37.20 -0.40 20.17
CA THR A 438 -37.60 -0.09 18.80
C THR A 438 -38.30 1.26 18.79
N ALA A 439 -37.75 2.24 18.07
CA ALA A 439 -38.39 3.53 17.83
C ALA A 439 -38.90 3.60 16.40
N ARG A 440 -40.07 4.21 16.20
CA ARG A 440 -40.61 4.44 14.87
C ARG A 440 -40.42 5.91 14.50
N VAL A 441 -39.86 6.16 13.33
CA VAL A 441 -39.55 7.51 12.86
C VAL A 441 -40.13 7.74 11.47
N THR A 442 -40.62 8.96 11.25
CA THR A 442 -41.11 9.43 9.96
C THR A 442 -40.34 10.69 9.58
N MET A 443 -40.00 10.85 8.31
CA MET A 443 -39.36 12.07 7.81
C MET A 443 -40.38 13.01 7.16
N ASN A 444 -40.16 14.30 7.31
CA ASN A 444 -41.07 15.31 6.80
C ASN A 444 -40.97 15.43 5.27
N ALA A 445 -42.11 15.31 4.58
CA ALA A 445 -42.28 15.51 3.14
C ALA A 445 -41.77 16.87 2.61
N GLN A 446 -41.65 17.91 3.44
CA GLN A 446 -41.13 19.22 3.02
C GLN A 446 -39.60 19.29 2.94
N GLN A 447 -38.88 18.28 3.42
CA GLN A 447 -37.43 18.22 3.31
C GLN A 447 -36.99 17.82 1.90
N LEU A 448 -35.84 18.33 1.45
CA LEU A 448 -35.26 17.96 0.15
C LEU A 448 -34.85 16.47 0.14
N TYR A 449 -35.01 15.81 -1.01
CA TYR A 449 -34.48 14.46 -1.19
C TYR A 449 -32.96 14.43 -0.95
N GLY A 450 -32.51 13.37 -0.28
CA GLY A 450 -31.13 13.24 0.18
C GLY A 450 -30.85 13.90 1.53
N SER A 451 -31.78 14.68 2.07
CA SER A 451 -31.64 15.22 3.43
C SER A 451 -31.48 14.08 4.43
N GLN A 452 -30.56 14.26 5.38
CA GLN A 452 -30.26 13.29 6.41
C GLN A 452 -30.68 13.83 7.77
N THR A 453 -31.31 12.97 8.55
CA THR A 453 -31.63 13.21 9.96
C THR A 453 -30.82 12.25 10.82
N GLN A 454 -30.13 12.79 11.81
CA GLN A 454 -29.33 12.00 12.76
C GLN A 454 -30.14 11.71 14.02
N TYR A 455 -30.29 10.42 14.32
CA TYR A 455 -30.88 9.94 15.57
C TYR A 455 -29.76 9.36 16.44
N LYS A 456 -29.76 9.70 17.73
CA LYS A 456 -28.78 9.21 18.69
C LYS A 456 -29.40 8.10 19.53
N ALA A 457 -28.74 6.95 19.60
CA ALA A 457 -29.16 5.81 20.39
C ALA A 457 -28.23 5.63 21.57
N ASN A 458 -28.73 5.93 22.77
CA ASN A 458 -27.94 5.99 23.99
C ASN A 458 -28.16 4.74 24.84
N LEU A 459 -27.05 4.20 25.35
CA LEU A 459 -27.02 3.26 26.46
C LEU A 459 -26.53 3.99 27.70
N LEU A 460 -27.39 4.08 28.70
CA LEU A 460 -27.04 4.64 30.00
C LEU A 460 -27.02 3.54 31.05
N LEU A 461 -26.10 3.66 31.99
CA LEU A 461 -25.91 2.72 33.08
C LEU A 461 -25.73 3.48 34.39
N GLN A 462 -26.35 3.00 35.45
CA GLN A 462 -26.08 3.49 36.78
C GLN A 462 -24.67 3.05 37.22
N PRO A 463 -23.81 3.99 37.66
CA PRO A 463 -22.48 3.68 38.21
C PRO A 463 -22.55 2.65 39.35
N ILE A 464 -21.40 2.08 39.73
CA ILE A 464 -21.34 1.21 40.92
C ILE A 464 -21.75 1.99 42.17
N ASP A 465 -21.27 3.23 42.28
CA ASP A 465 -21.75 4.19 43.27
C ASP A 465 -23.20 4.55 42.98
N ARG A 466 -24.11 3.95 43.76
CA ARG A 466 -25.56 4.03 43.56
C ARG A 466 -26.15 5.39 43.86
N ASP A 467 -25.40 6.25 44.55
CA ASP A 467 -25.82 7.62 44.86
C ASP A 467 -25.66 8.56 43.64
N LYS A 468 -24.93 8.13 42.62
CA LYS A 468 -24.77 8.86 41.35
C LYS A 468 -25.92 8.57 40.38
N SER A 469 -26.28 9.59 39.60
CA SER A 469 -27.23 9.43 38.49
C SER A 469 -26.69 8.53 37.38
N VAL A 470 -27.58 8.00 36.55
CA VAL A 470 -27.18 7.24 35.36
C VAL A 470 -26.30 8.06 34.42
N SER A 471 -25.28 7.41 33.87
CA SER A 471 -24.31 8.04 32.98
C SER A 471 -24.39 7.41 31.59
N LEU A 472 -24.16 8.23 30.56
CA LEU A 472 -24.01 7.74 29.19
C LEU A 472 -22.73 6.92 29.10
N ILE A 473 -22.84 5.64 28.74
CA ILE A 473 -21.69 4.74 28.61
C ILE A 473 -21.39 4.36 27.16
N GLN A 474 -22.38 4.45 26.26
CA GLN A 474 -22.22 4.20 24.83
C GLN A 474 -23.32 4.91 24.03
N GLN A 475 -22.99 5.37 22.81
CA GLN A 475 -23.92 6.06 21.90
C GLN A 475 -23.70 5.64 20.45
N GLN A 476 -24.73 5.10 19.81
CA GLN A 476 -24.76 4.86 18.36
C GLN A 476 -25.49 6.01 17.64
N ILE A 477 -25.17 6.23 16.36
CA ILE A 477 -25.79 7.26 15.52
C ILE A 477 -26.42 6.59 14.31
N PHE A 478 -27.74 6.74 14.18
CA PHE A 478 -28.47 6.35 12.98
C PHE A 478 -28.63 7.56 12.07
N ASN A 479 -28.10 7.47 10.85
CA ASN A 479 -28.30 8.44 9.79
C ASN A 479 -29.44 7.96 8.90
N VAL A 480 -30.56 8.67 8.90
CA VAL A 480 -31.72 8.34 8.06
C VAL A 480 -31.81 9.35 6.93
N GLN A 481 -31.72 8.89 5.69
CA GLN A 481 -31.83 9.71 4.48
C GLN A 481 -33.24 9.64 3.90
N LEU A 482 -33.84 10.79 3.59
CA LEU A 482 -35.09 10.84 2.84
C LEU A 482 -34.85 10.52 1.36
N THR A 483 -35.60 9.57 0.81
CA THR A 483 -35.54 9.19 -0.61
C THR A 483 -36.92 9.23 -1.25
N PRO A 484 -37.04 9.60 -2.54
CA PRO A 484 -38.26 9.35 -3.29
C PRO A 484 -38.48 7.84 -3.45
N LYS A 485 -39.75 7.42 -3.54
CA LYS A 485 -40.10 6.05 -3.95
C LYS A 485 -39.90 5.93 -5.46
N TYR A 486 -39.30 4.83 -5.89
CA TYR A 486 -39.14 4.55 -7.31
C TYR A 486 -40.50 4.48 -8.00
N GLN A 487 -40.63 5.26 -9.06
CA GLN A 487 -41.76 5.24 -9.98
C GLN A 487 -41.18 5.23 -11.38
N LEU A 488 -41.71 4.35 -12.22
CA LEU A 488 -41.31 4.28 -13.61
C LEU A 488 -41.54 5.63 -14.28
N SER A 489 -40.53 6.11 -15.01
CA SER A 489 -40.58 7.39 -15.71
C SER A 489 -40.48 7.21 -17.21
N GLU A 490 -41.34 7.92 -17.96
CA GLU A 490 -41.25 8.03 -19.43
C GLU A 490 -40.12 8.98 -19.89
N SER A 491 -39.28 9.47 -18.99
CA SER A 491 -38.15 10.35 -19.33
C SER A 491 -37.04 9.61 -20.08
N GLY A 492 -36.99 8.29 -19.95
CA GLY A 492 -35.85 7.47 -20.38
C GLY A 492 -34.65 7.61 -19.44
N PHE A 493 -34.80 8.15 -18.23
CA PHE A 493 -33.72 8.30 -17.25
C PHE A 493 -34.10 7.71 -15.89
N THR A 494 -33.16 6.94 -15.34
CA THR A 494 -33.20 6.45 -13.95
C THR A 494 -31.93 6.87 -13.24
N LEU A 495 -32.04 7.64 -12.17
CA LEU A 495 -30.92 8.06 -11.32
C LEU A 495 -30.77 7.08 -10.14
N VAL A 496 -29.61 6.47 -10.00
CA VAL A 496 -29.29 5.53 -8.93
C VAL A 496 -28.43 6.23 -7.88
N ILE A 497 -28.91 6.23 -6.64
CA ILE A 497 -28.33 6.89 -5.47
C ILE A 497 -28.17 5.91 -4.30
N ASN A 498 -27.58 6.34 -3.20
CA ASN A 498 -27.48 5.58 -1.96
C ASN A 498 -27.69 6.47 -0.72
N ALA A 499 -27.74 5.85 0.46
CA ALA A 499 -27.98 6.50 1.76
C ALA A 499 -26.96 7.60 2.12
N GLU A 500 -25.77 7.62 1.49
CA GLU A 500 -24.72 8.60 1.72
C GLU A 500 -24.56 9.59 0.55
N THR A 501 -25.37 9.49 -0.52
CA THR A 501 -25.36 10.48 -1.60
C THR A 501 -25.85 11.83 -1.07
N SER A 502 -25.09 12.91 -1.31
CA SER A 502 -25.42 14.22 -0.75
C SER A 502 -26.72 14.80 -1.34
N PRO A 503 -27.49 15.58 -0.56
CA PRO A 503 -28.69 16.25 -1.07
C PRO A 503 -28.38 17.17 -2.26
N ALA A 504 -27.26 17.90 -2.22
CA ALA A 504 -26.84 18.79 -3.31
C ALA A 504 -26.59 18.03 -4.61
N ALA A 505 -25.95 16.85 -4.54
CA ALA A 505 -25.73 16.00 -5.71
C ALA A 505 -27.03 15.44 -6.27
N ILE A 506 -27.93 14.96 -5.40
CA ILE A 506 -29.24 14.42 -5.80
C ILE A 506 -30.04 15.50 -6.53
N GLN A 507 -30.17 16.69 -5.95
CA GLN A 507 -30.92 17.80 -6.55
C GLN A 507 -30.33 18.22 -7.89
N TYR A 508 -29.00 18.41 -7.96
CA TYR A 508 -28.33 18.77 -9.21
C TYR A 508 -28.62 17.76 -10.33
N TRP A 509 -28.44 16.46 -10.07
CA TRP A 509 -28.63 15.44 -11.11
C TRP A 509 -30.10 15.26 -11.47
N MET A 510 -31.01 15.38 -10.51
CA MET A 510 -32.45 15.40 -10.80
C MET A 510 -32.82 16.57 -11.72
N GLU A 511 -32.38 17.78 -11.42
CA GLU A 511 -32.63 18.99 -12.23
C GLU A 511 -32.00 18.87 -13.63
N GLU A 512 -30.73 18.47 -13.70
CA GLU A 512 -29.97 18.36 -14.94
C GLU A 512 -30.59 17.32 -15.89
N LEU A 513 -30.88 16.12 -15.38
CA LEU A 513 -31.50 15.05 -16.19
C LEU A 513 -32.93 15.41 -16.57
N THR A 514 -33.69 16.05 -15.68
CA THR A 514 -35.05 16.54 -15.99
C THR A 514 -34.99 17.60 -17.09
N ARG A 515 -34.00 18.49 -17.09
CA ARG A 515 -33.80 19.50 -18.13
C ARG A 515 -33.43 18.89 -19.48
N ILE A 516 -32.60 17.84 -19.48
CA ILE A 516 -32.25 17.10 -20.70
C ILE A 516 -33.48 16.33 -21.24
N ALA A 517 -34.20 15.64 -20.37
CA ALA A 517 -35.33 14.81 -20.73
C ALA A 517 -36.63 15.58 -21.01
N GLN A 518 -36.73 16.81 -20.49
CA GLN A 518 -37.96 17.61 -20.41
C GLN A 518 -39.13 16.90 -19.70
N LYS A 519 -38.82 15.90 -18.87
CA LYS A 519 -39.78 15.10 -18.10
C LYS A 519 -39.15 14.73 -16.75
N PRO A 520 -39.95 14.54 -15.68
CA PRO A 520 -39.44 14.06 -14.39
C PRO A 520 -38.73 12.72 -14.53
N ILE A 521 -37.62 12.50 -13.83
CA ILE A 521 -36.84 11.25 -13.89
C ILE A 521 -37.25 10.25 -12.81
N ALA A 522 -36.93 8.98 -13.04
CA ALA A 522 -37.03 7.96 -11.98
C ALA A 522 -35.80 8.02 -11.06
N VAL A 523 -35.97 7.73 -9.77
CA VAL A 523 -34.88 7.67 -8.80
C VAL A 523 -34.93 6.32 -8.08
N TRP A 524 -33.80 5.62 -8.06
CA TRP A 524 -33.61 4.35 -7.35
C TRP A 524 -32.57 4.53 -6.25
N ASN A 525 -32.93 4.20 -5.00
CA ASN A 525 -31.98 4.25 -3.89
C ASN A 525 -31.58 2.83 -3.48
N THR A 526 -30.34 2.46 -3.75
CA THR A 526 -29.81 1.12 -3.46
C THR A 526 -29.88 0.77 -1.98
N SER A 527 -29.71 1.76 -1.09
CA SER A 527 -29.77 1.55 0.36
C SER A 527 -31.20 1.34 0.87
N TYR A 528 -32.19 1.91 0.19
CA TYR A 528 -33.61 1.74 0.52
C TYR A 528 -34.15 0.38 0.05
N TYR A 529 -33.85 -0.01 -1.19
CA TYR A 529 -34.31 -1.28 -1.76
C TYR A 529 -33.43 -2.47 -1.40
N GLY A 530 -32.27 -2.24 -0.77
CA GLY A 530 -31.32 -3.29 -0.36
C GLY A 530 -30.59 -3.97 -1.52
N ALA A 531 -30.89 -3.61 -2.76
CA ALA A 531 -30.29 -4.17 -3.97
C ALA A 531 -30.26 -3.14 -5.10
N PHE A 532 -29.37 -3.39 -6.07
CA PHE A 532 -29.39 -2.73 -7.37
C PHE A 532 -29.79 -3.76 -8.43
N PRO A 533 -31.10 -3.96 -8.67
CA PRO A 533 -31.60 -5.02 -9.54
C PRO A 533 -31.46 -4.61 -11.01
N LEU A 534 -30.26 -4.79 -11.54
CA LEU A 534 -30.01 -4.60 -12.96
C LEU A 534 -30.76 -5.67 -13.78
N GLU A 535 -30.69 -6.94 -13.39
CA GLU A 535 -31.24 -8.07 -14.15
C GLU A 535 -31.73 -9.22 -13.24
N THR A 536 -32.70 -8.94 -12.36
CA THR A 536 -33.36 -10.02 -11.60
C THR A 536 -34.61 -10.52 -12.34
N ILE A 537 -34.97 -11.79 -12.14
CA ILE A 537 -36.14 -12.44 -12.78
C ILE A 537 -37.46 -11.73 -12.43
N GLU A 538 -37.51 -11.05 -11.27
CA GLU A 538 -38.73 -10.41 -10.77
C GLU A 538 -38.83 -8.92 -11.15
N LYS A 539 -37.71 -8.17 -11.18
CA LYS A 539 -37.62 -6.75 -11.59
C LYS A 539 -36.25 -6.43 -12.19
N SER A 540 -36.22 -5.78 -13.35
CA SER A 540 -34.98 -5.32 -13.99
C SER A 540 -35.11 -3.84 -14.34
N LEU A 541 -34.24 -3.00 -13.78
CA LEU A 541 -34.20 -1.58 -14.08
C LEU A 541 -33.90 -1.30 -15.56
N LEU A 542 -33.21 -2.22 -16.23
CA LEU A 542 -32.90 -2.14 -17.65
C LEU A 542 -34.10 -2.51 -18.51
N ALA A 543 -34.81 -3.58 -18.18
CA ALA A 543 -36.04 -3.96 -18.87
C ALA A 543 -37.17 -2.94 -18.69
N GLU A 544 -37.21 -2.28 -17.52
CA GLU A 544 -38.18 -1.23 -17.22
C GLU A 544 -37.86 0.10 -17.91
N ASN A 545 -36.59 0.34 -18.28
CA ASN A 545 -36.17 1.58 -18.95
C ASN A 545 -35.56 1.30 -20.36
N PRO A 546 -36.30 0.65 -21.28
CA PRO A 546 -35.79 0.32 -22.60
C PRO A 546 -35.49 1.59 -23.39
N HIS A 547 -34.40 1.58 -24.17
CA HIS A 547 -33.86 2.75 -24.88
C HIS A 547 -33.47 3.92 -23.96
N GLY A 548 -33.38 3.68 -22.65
CA GLY A 548 -33.11 4.69 -21.64
C GLY A 548 -31.67 4.71 -21.16
N THR A 549 -31.41 5.55 -20.16
CA THR A 549 -30.12 5.70 -19.50
C THR A 549 -30.27 5.58 -17.99
N VAL A 550 -29.51 4.67 -17.40
CA VAL A 550 -29.37 4.53 -15.95
C VAL A 550 -28.11 5.30 -15.52
N VAL A 551 -28.29 6.40 -14.79
CA VAL A 551 -27.20 7.23 -14.26
C VAL A 551 -26.90 6.81 -12.83
N VAL A 552 -25.71 6.30 -12.57
CA VAL A 552 -25.29 5.77 -11.27
C VAL A 552 -24.34 6.74 -10.59
N LEU A 553 -24.76 7.31 -9.46
CA LEU A 553 -23.87 8.09 -8.60
C LEU A 553 -23.03 7.14 -7.76
N ASP A 554 -21.73 7.14 -8.00
CA ASP A 554 -20.79 6.12 -7.53
C ASP A 554 -19.96 6.58 -6.33
N ASN A 555 -20.61 7.25 -5.37
CA ASN A 555 -20.02 7.52 -4.08
C ASN A 555 -20.02 6.25 -3.21
N GLU A 556 -19.02 6.13 -2.34
CA GLU A 556 -18.93 5.05 -1.37
C GLU A 556 -20.02 5.21 -0.30
N TYR A 557 -20.58 4.09 0.16
CA TYR A 557 -21.53 4.07 1.27
C TYR A 557 -21.43 2.78 2.08
N THR A 558 -21.91 2.80 3.31
CA THR A 558 -21.97 1.63 4.19
C THR A 558 -23.22 0.80 3.86
N ALA A 559 -23.05 -0.41 3.33
CA ALA A 559 -24.14 -1.35 3.11
C ALA A 559 -24.71 -1.91 4.43
N ALA A 560 -25.84 -2.62 4.35
CA ALA A 560 -26.50 -3.22 5.51
C ALA A 560 -25.61 -4.20 6.30
N ASN A 561 -24.59 -4.79 5.66
CA ASN A 561 -23.61 -5.67 6.30
C ASN A 561 -22.40 -4.92 6.92
N GLY A 562 -22.44 -3.60 6.98
CA GLY A 562 -21.36 -2.76 7.51
C GLY A 562 -20.16 -2.57 6.57
N LYS A 563 -20.13 -3.20 5.39
CA LYS A 563 -19.04 -3.01 4.42
C LYS A 563 -19.23 -1.72 3.64
N LYS A 564 -18.12 -1.01 3.42
CA LYS A 564 -18.07 0.09 2.45
C LYS A 564 -18.12 -0.51 1.04
N VAL A 565 -19.10 -0.07 0.26
CA VAL A 565 -19.35 -0.51 -1.12
C VAL A 565 -19.69 0.68 -2.00
N ARG A 566 -19.65 0.47 -3.31
CA ARG A 566 -20.07 1.43 -4.33
C ARG A 566 -21.20 0.87 -5.19
N ASN A 567 -22.03 1.75 -5.74
CA ASN A 567 -23.13 1.32 -6.63
C ASN A 567 -22.60 0.60 -7.89
N SER A 568 -21.42 0.99 -8.38
CA SER A 568 -20.76 0.33 -9.51
C SER A 568 -20.34 -1.12 -9.26
N GLU A 569 -20.16 -1.55 -8.00
CA GLU A 569 -19.75 -2.93 -7.68
C GLU A 569 -20.85 -3.95 -7.97
N PHE A 570 -22.11 -3.50 -8.03
CA PHE A 570 -23.24 -4.33 -8.44
C PHE A 570 -23.38 -4.42 -9.98
N VAL A 571 -22.58 -3.66 -10.73
CA VAL A 571 -22.61 -3.62 -12.19
C VAL A 571 -21.54 -4.56 -12.74
N SER A 572 -21.95 -5.69 -13.31
CA SER A 572 -21.03 -6.63 -13.98
C SER A 572 -20.84 -6.28 -15.46
N LYS A 573 -19.69 -6.67 -16.07
CA LYS A 573 -19.49 -6.53 -17.53
C LYS A 573 -20.59 -7.23 -18.32
N ASP A 574 -21.12 -8.35 -17.84
CA ASP A 574 -22.16 -9.10 -18.55
C ASP A 574 -23.52 -8.38 -18.52
N ASN A 575 -23.91 -7.82 -17.36
CA ASN A 575 -25.11 -6.98 -17.25
C ASN A 575 -25.01 -5.76 -18.18
N LEU A 576 -23.80 -5.18 -18.28
CA LEU A 576 -23.53 -4.05 -19.15
C LEU A 576 -23.69 -4.40 -20.65
N LEU A 577 -23.32 -5.63 -21.02
CA LEU A 577 -23.38 -6.10 -22.40
C LEU A 577 -24.80 -6.51 -22.78
N HIS A 578 -25.52 -7.18 -21.88
CA HIS A 578 -26.92 -7.53 -22.08
C HIS A 578 -27.82 -6.28 -22.15
N ALA A 579 -27.60 -5.28 -21.28
CA ALA A 579 -28.27 -3.97 -21.35
C ALA A 579 -28.21 -3.33 -22.75
N ALA A 580 -27.01 -3.33 -23.35
CA ALA A 580 -26.76 -2.77 -24.66
C ALA A 580 -27.39 -3.61 -25.80
N GLN A 581 -27.37 -4.94 -25.67
CA GLN A 581 -27.85 -5.86 -26.71
C GLN A 581 -29.37 -6.01 -26.75
N VAL A 582 -30.01 -6.16 -25.58
CA VAL A 582 -31.42 -6.53 -25.48
C VAL A 582 -32.33 -5.31 -25.33
N HIS A 583 -31.91 -4.33 -24.52
CA HIS A 583 -32.74 -3.18 -24.16
C HIS A 583 -32.30 -1.87 -24.81
N ASP A 584 -31.18 -1.85 -25.56
CA ASP A 584 -30.58 -0.64 -26.13
C ASP A 584 -30.45 0.49 -25.08
N SER A 585 -30.06 0.11 -23.85
CA SER A 585 -29.99 1.01 -22.69
C SER A 585 -28.56 1.30 -22.27
N SER A 586 -28.28 2.56 -21.91
CA SER A 586 -26.95 2.97 -21.44
C SER A 586 -26.85 3.03 -19.92
N ILE A 587 -25.66 2.77 -19.40
CA ILE A 587 -25.33 2.95 -17.98
C ILE A 587 -24.22 3.99 -17.87
N VAL A 588 -24.49 5.07 -17.14
CA VAL A 588 -23.54 6.17 -16.94
C VAL A 588 -23.11 6.18 -15.49
N ILE A 589 -21.85 5.87 -15.23
CA ILE A 589 -21.29 5.87 -13.87
C ILE A 589 -20.63 7.22 -13.61
N VAL A 590 -21.03 7.91 -12.55
CA VAL A 590 -20.54 9.24 -12.20
C VAL A 590 -19.75 9.16 -10.88
N GLY A 591 -18.45 9.45 -10.91
CA GLY A 591 -17.60 9.42 -9.70
C GLY A 591 -16.11 9.28 -9.99
N GLU A 592 -15.30 9.01 -8.95
CA GLU A 592 -13.83 8.94 -9.03
C GLU A 592 -13.28 7.69 -9.74
N ASN A 593 -14.17 6.85 -10.28
CA ASN A 593 -13.82 5.49 -10.61
C ASN A 593 -12.88 5.44 -11.82
N LYS A 594 -11.62 5.07 -11.59
CA LYS A 594 -10.59 5.01 -12.65
C LYS A 594 -10.76 3.81 -13.56
N GLN A 595 -11.43 2.74 -13.13
CA GLN A 595 -11.69 1.55 -13.92
C GLN A 595 -12.95 0.87 -13.36
N LEU A 596 -13.96 0.63 -14.21
CA LEU A 596 -14.95 -0.42 -13.95
C LEU A 596 -14.17 -1.67 -13.50
N PRO A 597 -14.51 -2.31 -12.36
CA PRO A 597 -13.80 -3.50 -11.92
C PRO A 597 -13.74 -4.50 -13.09
N GLU A 598 -12.53 -4.99 -13.41
CA GLU A 598 -12.38 -6.07 -14.39
C GLU A 598 -13.37 -7.17 -14.01
N SER A 599 -14.22 -7.55 -14.97
CA SER A 599 -15.22 -8.61 -14.88
C SER A 599 -14.79 -9.70 -13.89
N TYR A 600 -15.58 -9.88 -12.82
CA TYR A 600 -15.27 -10.86 -11.79
C TYR A 600 -15.10 -12.27 -12.38
N LYS A 601 -14.12 -12.97 -11.83
CA LYS A 601 -13.97 -14.43 -11.78
C LYS A 601 -15.10 -15.04 -10.95
N SER A 602 -16.34 -14.97 -11.43
CA SER A 602 -17.45 -15.68 -10.82
C SER A 602 -17.55 -17.08 -11.43
N ASP A 603 -17.50 -18.11 -10.59
CA ASP A 603 -17.82 -19.50 -10.96
C ASP A 603 -19.34 -19.74 -11.05
N GLU A 604 -20.17 -18.72 -10.81
CA GLU A 604 -21.63 -18.87 -10.89
C GLU A 604 -22.15 -18.91 -12.34
N PRO A 605 -23.19 -19.70 -12.61
CA PRO A 605 -23.77 -19.83 -13.94
C PRO A 605 -24.46 -18.52 -14.36
N VAL A 606 -23.74 -17.75 -15.15
CA VAL A 606 -24.19 -16.58 -15.91
C VAL A 606 -25.52 -16.87 -16.63
N LEU A 607 -26.47 -15.95 -16.48
CA LEU A 607 -27.65 -15.64 -17.29
C LEU A 607 -28.10 -16.71 -18.31
N PHE A 608 -29.38 -17.12 -18.24
CA PHE A 608 -30.00 -17.99 -19.24
C PHE A 608 -30.09 -17.24 -20.58
N TRP A 609 -29.20 -17.55 -21.52
CA TRP A 609 -29.27 -17.07 -22.90
C TRP A 609 -30.08 -18.09 -23.71
N PRO A 610 -31.26 -17.73 -24.25
CA PRO A 610 -32.17 -18.69 -24.89
C PRO A 610 -31.71 -19.18 -26.28
N GLU A 611 -30.58 -18.68 -26.81
CA GLU A 611 -30.16 -18.96 -28.19
C GLU A 611 -29.48 -20.33 -28.39
N PRO A 612 -29.71 -21.00 -29.54
CA PRO A 612 -29.13 -22.30 -29.85
C PRO A 612 -27.61 -22.24 -30.08
N VAL A 613 -26.87 -23.20 -29.50
CA VAL A 613 -25.41 -23.29 -29.65
C VAL A 613 -25.02 -23.83 -31.02
N LYS A 614 -24.24 -23.06 -31.80
CA LYS A 614 -23.64 -23.57 -33.04
C LYS A 614 -22.29 -24.23 -32.78
N HIS A 615 -21.99 -25.33 -33.48
CA HIS A 615 -20.77 -26.13 -33.27
C HIS A 615 -19.81 -26.01 -34.46
N TYR A 616 -18.53 -25.75 -34.16
CA TYR A 616 -17.46 -25.58 -35.14
C TYR A 616 -16.32 -26.56 -34.89
N THR A 617 -15.72 -27.06 -35.97
CA THR A 617 -14.62 -28.04 -35.93
C THR A 617 -13.23 -27.41 -36.09
N SER A 618 -13.16 -26.12 -36.44
CA SER A 618 -11.92 -25.34 -36.50
C SER A 618 -12.17 -23.86 -36.22
N LEU A 619 -11.13 -23.15 -35.76
CA LEU A 619 -11.19 -21.70 -35.56
C LEU A 619 -11.44 -20.96 -36.88
N ASP A 620 -10.87 -21.43 -37.99
CA ASP A 620 -11.08 -20.83 -39.31
C ASP A 620 -12.54 -20.94 -39.77
N SER A 621 -13.21 -22.06 -39.48
CA SER A 621 -14.64 -22.23 -39.79
C SER A 621 -15.52 -21.27 -38.98
N LEU A 622 -15.20 -21.04 -37.70
CA LEU A 622 -15.88 -20.03 -36.90
C LEU A 622 -15.64 -18.62 -37.46
N VAL A 623 -14.40 -18.28 -37.80
CA VAL A 623 -14.05 -16.96 -38.34
C VAL A 623 -14.75 -16.70 -39.68
N GLN A 624 -14.82 -17.70 -40.56
CA GLN A 624 -15.54 -17.59 -41.84
C GLN A 624 -17.04 -17.39 -41.64
N ASP A 625 -17.66 -18.10 -40.70
CA ASP A 625 -19.09 -17.94 -40.41
C ASP A 625 -19.36 -16.55 -39.80
N LEU A 626 -18.54 -16.12 -38.83
CA LEU A 626 -18.61 -14.77 -38.23
C LEU A 626 -18.38 -13.63 -39.26
N LEU A 627 -17.71 -13.91 -40.38
CA LEU A 627 -17.53 -12.98 -41.50
C LEU A 627 -18.76 -12.91 -42.42
N LEU A 628 -19.54 -13.98 -42.52
CA LEU A 628 -20.70 -14.12 -43.41
C LEU A 628 -22.04 -13.91 -42.68
N ASP A 629 -22.04 -13.99 -41.36
CA ASP A 629 -23.21 -13.96 -40.49
C ASP A 629 -24.15 -12.78 -40.73
N LYS A 630 -25.44 -12.99 -40.47
CA LYS A 630 -26.38 -11.91 -40.13
C LYS A 630 -26.25 -11.59 -38.63
N PRO A 631 -26.53 -10.35 -38.19
CA PRO A 631 -26.28 -9.89 -36.81
C PRO A 631 -26.91 -10.75 -35.69
N GLU A 632 -27.97 -11.50 -36.02
CA GLU A 632 -28.83 -12.25 -35.11
C GLU A 632 -28.49 -13.76 -35.04
N ASP A 633 -27.56 -14.25 -35.87
CA ASP A 633 -27.44 -15.70 -36.11
C ASP A 633 -26.39 -16.41 -35.25
N ILE A 634 -25.45 -15.69 -34.60
CA ILE A 634 -24.43 -16.30 -33.72
C ILE A 634 -24.14 -15.40 -32.51
N SER A 635 -24.89 -15.58 -31.42
CA SER A 635 -24.46 -15.13 -30.09
C SER A 635 -23.55 -16.15 -29.40
N HIS A 636 -23.67 -17.44 -29.76
CA HIS A 636 -23.09 -18.55 -29.01
C HIS A 636 -22.58 -19.68 -29.91
N ALA A 637 -21.26 -19.88 -29.91
CA ALA A 637 -20.55 -20.92 -30.63
C ALA A 637 -19.71 -21.81 -29.70
N LYS A 638 -19.57 -23.10 -30.05
CA LYS A 638 -18.59 -24.01 -29.46
C LYS A 638 -17.62 -24.47 -30.52
N VAL A 639 -16.35 -24.13 -30.37
CA VAL A 639 -15.28 -24.54 -31.28
C VAL A 639 -14.50 -25.68 -30.65
N THR A 640 -14.44 -26.82 -31.33
CA THR A 640 -13.61 -27.95 -30.91
C THR A 640 -12.24 -27.82 -31.58
N LEU A 641 -11.19 -27.64 -30.77
CA LEU A 641 -9.83 -27.46 -31.23
C LEU A 641 -8.94 -28.64 -30.80
N PRO A 642 -7.99 -29.08 -31.63
CA PRO A 642 -6.99 -30.05 -31.20
C PRO A 642 -6.09 -29.43 -30.11
N ALA A 643 -5.81 -30.18 -29.05
CA ALA A 643 -4.88 -29.76 -27.98
C ALA A 643 -3.41 -29.79 -28.43
N GLU A 644 -3.13 -30.49 -29.54
CA GLU A 644 -1.81 -30.67 -30.12
C GLU A 644 -1.57 -29.68 -31.27
N THR A 645 -0.50 -28.91 -31.18
CA THR A 645 0.12 -28.27 -32.34
C THR A 645 1.48 -28.90 -32.59
N PHE A 646 2.03 -28.77 -33.81
CA PHE A 646 3.19 -29.52 -34.35
C PHE A 646 4.42 -29.71 -33.44
N PHE A 647 4.54 -29.02 -32.29
CA PHE A 647 5.67 -29.13 -31.37
C PHE A 647 5.34 -29.15 -29.84
N SER A 648 4.08 -29.08 -29.37
CA SER A 648 3.73 -29.28 -27.93
C SER A 648 2.23 -29.40 -27.64
N VAL A 649 1.87 -29.98 -26.48
CA VAL A 649 0.50 -29.97 -25.92
C VAL A 649 0.22 -28.58 -25.36
N SER A 650 -0.74 -27.85 -25.95
CA SER A 650 -1.11 -26.51 -25.50
C SER A 650 -2.00 -26.59 -24.25
N THR A 651 -1.74 -25.76 -23.25
CA THR A 651 -2.65 -25.67 -22.08
C THR A 651 -3.99 -25.04 -22.49
N PRO A 652 -5.10 -25.31 -21.78
CA PRO A 652 -6.39 -24.64 -21.99
C PRO A 652 -6.28 -23.11 -22.14
N GLU A 653 -5.41 -22.49 -21.35
CA GLU A 653 -5.16 -21.05 -21.34
C GLU A 653 -4.42 -20.58 -22.60
N GLN A 654 -3.49 -21.38 -23.12
CA GLN A 654 -2.80 -21.09 -24.38
C GLN A 654 -3.74 -21.21 -25.59
N VAL A 655 -4.65 -22.19 -25.57
CA VAL A 655 -5.71 -22.31 -26.58
C VAL A 655 -6.66 -21.12 -26.51
N LEU A 656 -7.07 -20.69 -25.31
CA LEU A 656 -7.86 -19.46 -25.13
C LEU A 656 -7.15 -18.22 -25.65
N ALA A 657 -5.87 -18.05 -25.32
CA ALA A 657 -5.08 -16.91 -25.76
C ALA A 657 -4.99 -16.86 -27.29
N ARG A 658 -4.80 -18.01 -27.95
CA ARG A 658 -4.76 -18.10 -29.42
C ARG A 658 -6.11 -17.81 -30.06
N VAL A 659 -7.20 -18.34 -29.50
CA VAL A 659 -8.56 -18.03 -29.98
C VAL A 659 -8.84 -16.54 -29.82
N ARG A 660 -8.52 -15.97 -28.65
CA ARG A 660 -8.64 -14.54 -28.38
C ARG A 660 -7.83 -13.72 -29.38
N GLU A 661 -6.55 -14.01 -29.54
CA GLU A 661 -5.67 -13.29 -30.45
C GLU A 661 -6.16 -13.36 -31.90
N THR A 662 -6.65 -14.51 -32.35
CA THR A 662 -7.19 -14.68 -33.71
C THR A 662 -8.48 -13.89 -33.88
N LEU A 663 -9.40 -13.95 -32.91
CA LEU A 663 -10.65 -13.19 -32.95
C LEU A 663 -10.41 -11.69 -32.82
N GLU A 664 -9.47 -11.23 -31.99
CA GLU A 664 -9.08 -9.82 -31.87
C GLU A 664 -8.35 -9.32 -33.12
N LYS A 665 -7.57 -10.18 -33.79
CA LYS A 665 -6.97 -9.84 -35.09
C LYS A 665 -8.02 -9.75 -36.18
N SER A 666 -8.90 -10.75 -36.30
CA SER A 666 -9.92 -10.78 -37.35
C SER A 666 -11.06 -9.78 -37.11
N PHE A 667 -11.38 -9.49 -35.85
CA PHE A 667 -12.48 -8.64 -35.42
C PHE A 667 -12.07 -7.75 -34.23
N PRO A 668 -11.17 -6.77 -34.41
CA PRO A 668 -10.57 -5.97 -33.32
C PRO A 668 -11.57 -5.16 -32.47
N TYR A 669 -12.79 -5.00 -32.97
CA TYR A 669 -13.86 -4.23 -32.34
C TYR A 669 -14.98 -5.09 -31.75
N ARG A 670 -14.98 -6.41 -32.02
CA ARG A 670 -15.92 -7.34 -31.42
C ARG A 670 -15.27 -7.87 -30.14
N ASP A 671 -15.98 -7.75 -29.02
CA ASP A 671 -15.57 -8.41 -27.79
C ASP A 671 -16.14 -9.84 -27.78
N TYR A 672 -15.40 -10.79 -27.21
CA TYR A 672 -15.85 -12.16 -27.08
C TYR A 672 -15.62 -12.66 -25.65
N HIS A 673 -16.62 -13.30 -25.08
CA HIS A 673 -16.46 -14.08 -23.87
C HIS A 673 -16.03 -15.49 -24.26
N LEU A 674 -14.88 -15.93 -23.74
CA LEU A 674 -14.27 -17.20 -24.08
C LEU A 674 -14.17 -18.06 -22.84
N LYS A 675 -14.80 -19.23 -22.84
CA LYS A 675 -14.75 -20.21 -21.76
C LYS A 675 -14.25 -21.54 -22.28
N VAL A 676 -13.30 -22.17 -21.60
CA VAL A 676 -12.89 -23.54 -21.93
C VAL A 676 -13.76 -24.54 -21.22
N GLN A 677 -14.30 -25.48 -21.97
CA GLN A 677 -14.88 -26.71 -21.46
C GLN A 677 -13.89 -27.84 -21.80
N ARG A 678 -13.34 -28.51 -20.77
CA ARG A 678 -12.55 -29.73 -21.03
C ARG A 678 -13.48 -30.80 -21.60
N ALA A 679 -13.17 -31.30 -22.79
CA ALA A 679 -13.85 -32.48 -23.31
C ALA A 679 -13.42 -33.68 -22.46
N GLY A 680 -14.38 -34.45 -21.94
CA GLY A 680 -14.11 -35.60 -21.06
C GLY A 680 -13.10 -36.59 -21.65
N ASN A 681 -12.26 -37.17 -20.78
CA ASN A 681 -11.28 -38.27 -20.94
C ASN A 681 -10.37 -38.34 -22.19
N SER A 682 -10.48 -37.41 -23.13
CA SER A 682 -9.72 -37.39 -24.38
C SER A 682 -8.76 -36.21 -24.33
N ALA A 683 -7.50 -36.46 -23.93
CA ALA A 683 -6.46 -35.43 -23.80
C ALA A 683 -6.12 -34.66 -25.11
N SER A 684 -6.73 -35.04 -26.24
CA SER A 684 -6.43 -34.54 -27.58
C SER A 684 -7.32 -33.38 -28.06
N ARG A 685 -8.38 -32.99 -27.32
CA ARG A 685 -9.33 -31.95 -27.78
C ARG A 685 -9.76 -30.99 -26.66
N VAL A 686 -9.78 -29.69 -26.98
CA VAL A 686 -10.28 -28.61 -26.12
C VAL A 686 -11.51 -28.00 -26.77
N ILE A 687 -12.61 -27.88 -26.04
CA ILE A 687 -13.80 -27.16 -26.52
C ILE A 687 -13.73 -25.74 -25.96
N VAL A 688 -13.67 -24.77 -26.84
CA VAL A 688 -13.77 -23.35 -26.49
C VAL A 688 -15.17 -22.88 -26.82
N GLU A 689 -15.90 -22.49 -25.79
CA GLU A 689 -17.15 -21.76 -25.90
C GLU A 689 -16.82 -20.31 -26.22
N VAL A 690 -17.22 -19.87 -27.41
CA VAL A 690 -17.04 -18.51 -27.92
C VAL A 690 -18.40 -17.84 -27.92
N ARG A 691 -18.57 -16.80 -27.13
CA ARG A 691 -19.79 -16.00 -27.12
C ARG A 691 -19.49 -14.59 -27.57
N ARG A 692 -20.28 -14.09 -28.52
CA ARG A 692 -20.13 -12.73 -29.04
C ARG A 692 -20.70 -11.73 -28.02
N LEU A 693 -19.92 -10.73 -27.65
CA LEU A 693 -20.34 -9.61 -26.81
C LEU A 693 -20.68 -8.39 -27.67
N ALA A 694 -21.28 -7.35 -27.08
CA ALA A 694 -21.50 -6.08 -27.76
C ALA A 694 -20.16 -5.53 -28.27
N ASP A 695 -20.17 -4.98 -29.48
CA ASP A 695 -18.96 -4.41 -30.09
C ASP A 695 -18.46 -3.25 -29.21
N LYS A 696 -17.14 -3.04 -29.09
CA LYS A 696 -16.54 -1.97 -28.25
C LYS A 696 -17.09 -0.58 -28.57
N LEU A 697 -17.58 -0.40 -29.80
CA LEU A 697 -18.26 0.79 -30.32
C LEU A 697 -19.64 1.03 -29.68
N ASP A 698 -20.32 -0.05 -29.30
CA ASP A 698 -21.64 -0.07 -28.69
C ASP A 698 -21.55 -0.42 -27.19
N ALA A 699 -20.36 -0.28 -26.57
CA ALA A 699 -20.24 -0.27 -25.12
C ALA A 699 -20.99 0.96 -24.59
N GLN A 700 -22.28 0.76 -24.30
CA GLN A 700 -23.24 1.76 -23.79
C GLN A 700 -22.96 2.09 -22.31
N VAL A 701 -21.70 1.95 -21.89
CA VAL A 701 -21.26 2.25 -20.53
C VAL A 701 -20.22 3.33 -20.60
N LYS A 702 -20.49 4.46 -19.96
CA LYS A 702 -19.56 5.58 -19.90
C LYS A 702 -19.33 5.97 -18.46
N ALA A 703 -18.09 6.30 -18.14
CA ALA A 703 -17.73 6.91 -16.88
C ALA A 703 -17.63 8.43 -17.03
N VAL A 704 -18.27 9.18 -16.13
CA VAL A 704 -18.07 10.60 -15.93
C VAL A 704 -17.18 10.76 -14.69
N ASN A 705 -15.90 11.05 -14.93
CA ASN A 705 -14.91 11.15 -13.87
C ASN A 705 -15.09 12.45 -13.08
N LEU A 706 -15.62 12.35 -11.85
CA LEU A 706 -15.74 13.44 -10.90
C LEU A 706 -14.94 13.12 -9.64
N ASN A 707 -14.16 14.08 -9.14
CA ASN A 707 -13.51 13.92 -7.84
C ASN A 707 -14.51 14.01 -6.67
N ALA A 708 -14.12 13.62 -5.46
CA ALA A 708 -15.00 13.62 -4.29
C ALA A 708 -15.62 15.00 -4.00
N SER A 709 -14.85 16.08 -4.20
CA SER A 709 -15.37 17.45 -4.00
C SER A 709 -16.40 17.85 -5.08
N GLN A 710 -16.24 17.37 -6.31
CA GLN A 710 -17.19 17.55 -7.41
C GLN A 710 -18.39 16.62 -7.29
N MET A 711 -18.25 15.48 -6.63
CA MET A 711 -19.37 14.59 -6.29
C MET A 711 -20.26 15.20 -5.21
N LEU A 712 -19.69 15.96 -4.27
CA LEU A 712 -20.46 16.71 -3.28
C LEU A 712 -21.14 17.94 -3.88
N ASP A 713 -20.49 18.59 -4.84
CA ASP A 713 -20.99 19.80 -5.51
C ASP A 713 -20.75 19.73 -7.03
N PRO A 714 -21.66 19.08 -7.78
CA PRO A 714 -21.49 18.88 -9.22
C PRO A 714 -21.56 20.16 -10.06
N GLN A 715 -22.05 21.28 -9.51
CA GLN A 715 -22.17 22.55 -10.23
C GLN A 715 -20.81 23.06 -10.72
N LYS A 716 -19.72 22.76 -9.98
CA LYS A 716 -18.34 23.09 -10.35
C LYS A 716 -17.85 22.47 -11.66
N ALA A 717 -18.56 21.46 -12.18
CA ALA A 717 -18.21 20.75 -13.41
C ALA A 717 -19.35 20.74 -14.45
N ALA A 718 -20.35 21.61 -14.32
CA ALA A 718 -21.62 21.50 -15.03
C ALA A 718 -21.51 21.38 -16.56
N SER A 719 -20.67 22.21 -17.21
CA SER A 719 -20.50 22.18 -18.67
C SER A 719 -19.83 20.89 -19.17
N THR A 720 -18.86 20.37 -18.42
CA THR A 720 -18.18 19.10 -18.71
C THR A 720 -19.13 17.91 -18.52
N ASN A 721 -19.97 17.96 -17.48
CA ASN A 721 -20.94 16.93 -17.15
C ASN A 721 -21.97 16.74 -18.27
N GLN A 722 -22.57 17.85 -18.73
CA GLN A 722 -23.61 17.85 -19.77
C GLN A 722 -23.11 17.24 -21.08
N ARG A 723 -21.94 17.68 -21.57
CA ARG A 723 -21.39 17.18 -22.83
C ARG A 723 -21.03 15.71 -22.75
N THR A 724 -20.49 15.26 -21.62
CA THR A 724 -20.09 13.86 -21.43
C THR A 724 -21.31 12.96 -21.31
N LEU A 725 -22.33 13.39 -20.57
CA LEU A 725 -23.58 12.65 -20.42
C LEU A 725 -24.32 12.52 -21.77
N ILE A 726 -24.48 13.60 -22.53
CA ILE A 726 -25.16 13.56 -23.85
C ILE A 726 -24.44 12.60 -24.81
N LYS A 727 -23.11 12.59 -24.80
CA LYS A 727 -22.32 11.63 -25.58
C LYS A 727 -22.52 10.18 -25.15
N ALA A 728 -22.88 9.95 -23.88
CA ALA A 728 -23.05 8.62 -23.32
C ALA A 728 -24.40 7.96 -23.61
N LEU A 729 -25.42 8.76 -23.93
CA LEU A 729 -26.77 8.26 -24.21
C LEU A 729 -26.79 7.26 -25.39
N PRO A 730 -27.72 6.30 -25.41
CA PRO A 730 -27.97 5.46 -26.57
C PRO A 730 -28.34 6.30 -27.79
N PHE A 731 -28.03 5.80 -28.99
CA PHE A 731 -28.30 6.52 -30.23
C PHE A 731 -29.80 6.80 -30.42
N SER A 732 -30.65 5.82 -30.09
CA SER A 732 -32.11 5.95 -30.09
C SER A 732 -32.59 7.06 -29.17
N GLN A 733 -32.05 7.13 -27.94
CA GLN A 733 -32.38 8.18 -26.98
C GLN A 733 -31.90 9.56 -27.45
N LYS A 734 -30.69 9.66 -28.03
CA LYS A 734 -30.18 10.92 -28.62
C LYS A 734 -31.10 11.43 -29.71
N LEU A 735 -31.54 10.55 -30.61
CA LEU A 735 -32.52 10.91 -31.64
C LEU A 735 -33.82 11.38 -30.99
N GLY A 736 -34.39 10.60 -30.06
CA GLY A 736 -35.63 10.98 -29.37
C GLY A 736 -35.55 12.35 -28.68
N LEU A 737 -34.43 12.66 -28.01
CA LEU A 737 -34.18 13.96 -27.38
C LEU A 737 -33.94 15.08 -28.40
N PHE A 738 -33.23 14.78 -29.49
CA PHE A 738 -33.02 15.71 -30.59
C PHE A 738 -34.33 16.12 -31.26
N MET A 739 -35.35 15.24 -31.22
CA MET A 739 -36.68 15.51 -31.78
C MET A 739 -37.59 16.32 -30.84
N LYS A 740 -37.23 16.49 -29.55
CA LYS A 740 -38.11 17.19 -28.60
C LYS A 740 -38.05 18.69 -28.80
N SER A 741 -39.21 19.32 -28.95
CA SER A 741 -39.32 20.78 -29.12
C SER A 741 -38.70 21.53 -27.94
N GLY A 742 -37.81 22.50 -28.23
CA GLY A 742 -37.26 23.37 -27.19
C GLY A 742 -36.16 22.73 -26.33
N ASN A 743 -35.58 21.59 -26.75
CA ASN A 743 -34.42 21.04 -26.04
C ASN A 743 -33.23 22.01 -26.13
N PRO A 744 -32.65 22.52 -25.02
CA PRO A 744 -31.55 23.48 -25.11
C PRO A 744 -30.25 22.85 -25.63
N PHE A 745 -30.18 21.52 -25.77
CA PHE A 745 -28.96 20.79 -26.08
C PHE A 745 -28.83 20.32 -27.53
N HIS A 746 -29.63 20.84 -28.48
CA HIS A 746 -29.60 20.39 -29.89
C HIS A 746 -28.19 20.38 -30.50
N GLN A 747 -27.37 21.40 -30.26
CA GLN A 747 -26.00 21.43 -30.79
C GLN A 747 -25.14 20.30 -30.23
N HIS A 748 -25.28 19.97 -28.94
CA HIS A 748 -24.53 18.89 -28.28
C HIS A 748 -25.03 17.51 -28.74
N LEU A 749 -26.35 17.37 -28.91
CA LEU A 749 -27.00 16.18 -29.46
C LEU A 749 -26.55 15.93 -30.91
N THR A 750 -26.54 16.95 -31.76
CA THR A 750 -26.04 16.85 -33.14
C THR A 750 -24.60 16.39 -33.19
N GLN A 751 -23.72 16.99 -32.39
CA GLN A 751 -22.32 16.56 -32.32
C GLN A 751 -22.19 15.11 -31.85
N ALA A 752 -23.01 14.68 -30.88
CA ALA A 752 -23.01 13.31 -30.40
C ALA A 752 -23.56 12.32 -31.45
N ILE A 753 -24.65 12.66 -32.14
CA ILE A 753 -25.24 11.87 -33.24
C ILE A 753 -24.24 11.71 -34.38
N ILE A 754 -23.58 12.81 -34.79
CA ILE A 754 -22.50 12.76 -35.79
C ILE A 754 -21.37 11.86 -35.29
N SER A 755 -20.93 12.04 -34.04
CA SER A 755 -19.87 11.21 -33.47
C SER A 755 -20.22 9.72 -33.46
N ASP A 756 -21.47 9.35 -33.19
CA ASP A 756 -21.93 7.96 -33.17
C ASP A 756 -22.00 7.36 -34.58
N LEU A 757 -22.48 8.14 -35.55
CA LEU A 757 -22.56 7.75 -36.97
C LEU A 757 -21.16 7.57 -37.57
N LEU A 758 -20.19 8.38 -37.14
CA LEU A 758 -18.81 8.31 -37.64
C LEU A 758 -17.86 7.50 -36.76
N ALA A 759 -18.35 6.88 -35.68
CA ALA A 759 -17.48 6.24 -34.68
C ALA A 759 -16.60 5.17 -35.33
N GLU A 760 -17.19 4.32 -36.17
CA GLU A 760 -16.49 3.29 -36.94
C GLU A 760 -15.42 3.87 -37.87
N GLN A 761 -15.78 4.89 -38.67
CA GLN A 761 -14.86 5.51 -39.62
C GLN A 761 -13.70 6.24 -38.94
N THR A 762 -13.98 6.87 -37.79
CA THR A 762 -12.97 7.53 -36.97
C THR A 762 -11.98 6.52 -36.40
N LEU A 763 -12.46 5.36 -35.94
CA LEU A 763 -11.60 4.26 -35.50
C LEU A 763 -10.75 3.71 -36.64
N VAL A 764 -11.34 3.49 -37.82
CA VAL A 764 -10.62 3.01 -39.01
C VAL A 764 -9.45 3.93 -39.37
N ARG A 765 -9.64 5.25 -39.26
CA ARG A 765 -8.58 6.25 -39.49
C ARG A 765 -7.48 6.24 -38.41
N GLN A 766 -7.81 5.89 -37.17
CA GLN A 766 -6.88 5.97 -36.03
C GLN A 766 -6.06 4.68 -35.82
N SER A 767 -6.61 3.53 -36.19
CA SER A 767 -5.93 2.24 -36.05
C SER A 767 -4.76 2.12 -37.03
N LYS A 768 -3.52 2.25 -36.51
CA LYS A 768 -2.30 1.78 -37.18
C LYS A 768 -2.28 0.25 -37.41
N THR A 769 -3.27 -0.45 -36.85
CA THR A 769 -3.41 -1.90 -36.74
C THR A 769 -4.02 -2.60 -37.93
N TYR A 770 -4.37 -1.92 -39.03
CA TYR A 770 -4.87 -2.56 -40.27
C TYR A 770 -3.81 -3.38 -41.03
N GLY A 771 -2.73 -3.77 -40.35
CA GLY A 771 -1.65 -4.55 -40.91
C GLY A 771 -0.91 -3.81 -42.02
N SER A 772 0.04 -4.51 -42.63
CA SER A 772 0.58 -4.05 -43.89
C SER A 772 -0.53 -4.14 -44.95
N TRP A 773 -0.39 -3.39 -46.05
CA TRP A 773 -1.30 -3.48 -47.20
C TRP A 773 -1.55 -4.94 -47.68
N TRP A 774 -0.59 -5.85 -47.46
CA TRP A 774 -0.72 -7.28 -47.76
C TRP A 774 -1.75 -8.01 -46.88
N ASP A 775 -1.94 -7.59 -45.64
CA ASP A 775 -2.92 -8.18 -44.74
C ASP A 775 -4.36 -7.81 -45.14
N LEU A 776 -4.53 -6.62 -45.73
CA LEU A 776 -5.77 -6.12 -46.33
C LEU A 776 -6.12 -6.89 -47.61
N ILE A 777 -5.12 -7.17 -48.47
CA ILE A 777 -5.32 -7.95 -49.71
C ILE A 777 -5.69 -9.41 -49.41
N ASN A 778 -5.09 -10.02 -48.39
CA ASN A 778 -5.37 -11.42 -48.02
C ASN A 778 -6.74 -11.62 -47.35
N GLY A 779 -7.60 -10.61 -47.32
CA GLY A 779 -8.94 -10.70 -46.76
C GLY A 779 -8.97 -10.94 -45.24
N ARG A 780 -7.85 -10.75 -44.54
CA ARG A 780 -7.75 -10.98 -43.09
C ARG A 780 -8.46 -9.91 -42.26
N TYR A 781 -8.78 -8.76 -42.87
CA TYR A 781 -9.48 -7.65 -42.24
C TYR A 781 -10.60 -7.17 -43.16
N ARG A 782 -11.87 -7.31 -42.74
CA ARG A 782 -13.03 -6.67 -43.39
C ARG A 782 -13.68 -5.68 -42.43
N PRO A 783 -13.84 -4.40 -42.82
CA PRO A 783 -14.61 -3.46 -42.01
C PRO A 783 -16.10 -3.86 -41.98
N ASP A 784 -16.69 -3.86 -40.79
CA ASP A 784 -18.10 -4.18 -40.54
C ASP A 784 -18.88 -2.87 -40.34
N TYR A 785 -19.43 -2.30 -41.43
CA TYR A 785 -20.16 -1.02 -41.41
C TYR A 785 -21.61 -1.14 -40.93
N ARG A 786 -21.98 -2.25 -40.30
CA ARG A 786 -23.38 -2.56 -40.00
C ARG A 786 -23.95 -1.72 -38.86
N SER A 787 -23.17 -1.37 -37.83
CA SER A 787 -23.67 -0.50 -36.75
C SER A 787 -23.83 0.94 -37.26
N GLU A 788 -22.93 1.44 -38.11
CA GLU A 788 -23.13 2.70 -38.85
C GLU A 788 -24.42 2.68 -39.70
N LEU A 789 -24.63 1.65 -40.53
CA LEU A 789 -25.82 1.52 -41.37
C LEU A 789 -27.11 1.39 -40.53
N LYS A 790 -27.08 0.66 -39.41
CA LYS A 790 -28.21 0.55 -38.48
C LYS A 790 -28.57 1.92 -37.90
N LYS A 791 -27.58 2.68 -37.42
CA LYS A 791 -27.77 4.04 -36.89
C LYS A 791 -28.30 5.00 -37.97
N LEU A 792 -27.78 4.90 -39.21
CA LEU A 792 -28.29 5.70 -40.32
C LEU A 792 -29.74 5.35 -40.68
N ASN A 793 -30.10 4.07 -40.70
CA ASN A 793 -31.48 3.63 -40.90
C ASN A 793 -32.41 4.11 -39.79
N GLN A 794 -31.96 4.11 -38.53
CA GLN A 794 -32.70 4.69 -37.41
C GLN A 794 -32.93 6.19 -37.59
N LEU A 795 -31.91 6.94 -38.05
CA LEU A 795 -32.04 8.36 -38.39
C LEU A 795 -33.07 8.58 -39.52
N VAL A 796 -32.98 7.81 -40.61
CA VAL A 796 -33.93 7.90 -41.74
C VAL A 796 -35.36 7.60 -41.27
N SER A 797 -35.54 6.56 -40.47
CA SER A 797 -36.86 6.17 -39.94
C SER A 797 -37.43 7.23 -39.03
N CYS A 798 -36.58 7.86 -38.20
CA CYS A 798 -36.96 8.96 -37.33
C CYS A 798 -37.41 10.18 -38.15
N LEU A 799 -36.62 10.60 -39.15
CA LEU A 799 -36.97 11.69 -40.06
C LEU A 799 -38.28 11.40 -40.82
N HIS A 800 -38.48 10.17 -41.28
CA HIS A 800 -39.72 9.77 -41.95
C HIS A 800 -40.93 9.86 -41.01
N THR A 801 -40.79 9.39 -39.77
CA THR A 801 -41.85 9.46 -38.75
C THR A 801 -42.26 10.91 -38.46
N MET A 802 -41.30 11.83 -38.40
CA MET A 802 -41.62 13.26 -38.26
C MET A 802 -42.39 13.81 -39.45
N ALA A 803 -41.99 13.44 -40.67
CA ALA A 803 -42.64 13.89 -41.91
C ALA A 803 -44.12 13.53 -41.89
N LEU A 804 -44.43 12.32 -41.41
CA LEU A 804 -45.81 11.85 -41.22
C LEU A 804 -46.55 12.59 -40.10
N GLN A 805 -45.85 12.96 -39.02
CA GLN A 805 -46.46 13.64 -37.86
C GLN A 805 -46.60 15.16 -38.01
N GLY A 806 -46.10 15.76 -39.10
CA GLY A 806 -46.25 17.19 -39.38
C GLY A 806 -45.60 18.12 -38.33
N GLN A 807 -44.58 17.64 -37.60
CA GLN A 807 -43.89 18.42 -36.57
C GLN A 807 -42.94 19.46 -37.19
N LEU A 808 -43.49 20.56 -37.69
CA LEU A 808 -42.79 21.60 -38.49
C LEU A 808 -42.08 22.69 -37.66
N TYR A 809 -42.32 22.76 -36.36
CA TYR A 809 -42.07 23.99 -35.60
C TYR A 809 -40.58 24.32 -35.34
N ASN A 810 -39.65 23.38 -35.55
CA ASN A 810 -38.20 23.62 -35.40
C ASN A 810 -37.37 23.26 -36.64
N ALA A 811 -38.01 23.15 -37.81
CA ALA A 811 -37.30 22.86 -39.06
C ALA A 811 -36.07 23.76 -39.20
N GLN A 812 -36.20 25.07 -39.02
CA GLN A 812 -35.10 26.04 -39.17
C GLN A 812 -33.89 25.79 -38.25
N VAL A 813 -34.09 25.25 -37.04
CA VAL A 813 -32.99 24.99 -36.08
C VAL A 813 -32.27 23.68 -36.39
N TRP A 814 -33.02 22.65 -36.80
CA TRP A 814 -32.45 21.33 -37.07
C TRP A 814 -32.01 21.15 -38.53
N VAL A 815 -32.57 21.94 -39.45
CA VAL A 815 -32.26 21.96 -40.89
C VAL A 815 -30.75 21.97 -41.15
N PRO A 816 -29.98 22.93 -40.59
CA PRO A 816 -28.53 22.96 -40.84
C PRO A 816 -27.81 21.78 -40.21
N MET A 817 -28.32 21.25 -39.09
CA MET A 817 -27.71 20.15 -38.34
C MET A 817 -27.89 18.80 -39.05
N VAL A 818 -29.07 18.52 -39.61
CA VAL A 818 -29.33 17.31 -40.41
C VAL A 818 -28.52 17.34 -41.71
N ILE A 819 -28.47 18.49 -42.39
CA ILE A 819 -27.62 18.65 -43.59
C ILE A 819 -26.15 18.43 -43.24
N GLN A 820 -25.69 18.95 -42.10
CA GLN A 820 -24.32 18.73 -41.62
C GLN A 820 -24.05 17.24 -41.34
N VAL A 821 -24.97 16.53 -40.68
CA VAL A 821 -24.85 15.07 -40.45
C VAL A 821 -24.73 14.32 -41.78
N LEU A 822 -25.62 14.60 -42.73
CA LEU A 822 -25.65 13.93 -44.04
C LEU A 822 -24.41 14.26 -44.87
N ALA A 823 -23.95 15.52 -44.86
CA ALA A 823 -22.73 15.94 -45.56
C ALA A 823 -21.50 15.24 -44.98
N GLN A 824 -21.44 15.12 -43.66
CA GLN A 824 -20.35 14.46 -42.97
C GLN A 824 -20.26 12.97 -43.33
N ILE A 825 -21.39 12.27 -43.35
CA ILE A 825 -21.44 10.86 -43.78
C ILE A 825 -20.99 10.76 -45.25
N GLN A 826 -21.56 11.56 -46.15
CA GLN A 826 -21.19 11.51 -47.58
C GLN A 826 -19.71 11.83 -47.81
N TYR A 827 -19.18 12.83 -47.12
CA TYR A 827 -17.78 13.19 -47.19
C TYR A 827 -16.87 12.04 -46.78
N GLN A 828 -17.17 11.38 -45.66
CA GLN A 828 -16.35 10.28 -45.16
C GLN A 828 -16.40 9.04 -46.07
N VAL A 829 -17.59 8.68 -46.52
CA VAL A 829 -17.84 7.65 -47.54
C VAL A 829 -17.02 7.94 -48.81
N ARG A 830 -16.96 9.20 -49.27
CA ARG A 830 -16.11 9.61 -50.41
C ARG A 830 -14.62 9.44 -50.11
N GLN A 831 -14.14 9.86 -48.94
CA GLN A 831 -12.71 9.75 -48.57
C GLN A 831 -12.22 8.30 -48.47
N GLN A 832 -13.09 7.36 -48.14
CA GLN A 832 -12.74 5.94 -48.14
C GLN A 832 -12.59 5.34 -49.55
N THR A 833 -13.06 6.03 -50.61
CA THR A 833 -13.03 5.55 -52.01
C THR A 833 -11.81 6.01 -52.84
N THR A 834 -10.69 6.35 -52.18
CA THR A 834 -9.48 6.81 -52.86
C THR A 834 -8.91 5.76 -53.82
N PHE A 835 -8.05 6.18 -54.75
CA PHE A 835 -7.43 5.34 -55.79
C PHE A 835 -6.94 3.96 -55.30
N TRP A 836 -6.40 3.87 -54.09
CA TRP A 836 -5.92 2.62 -53.50
C TRP A 836 -7.02 1.70 -52.95
N SER A 837 -8.17 2.23 -52.53
CA SER A 837 -9.35 1.42 -52.22
C SER A 837 -9.92 0.83 -53.51
N ARG A 838 -9.97 1.60 -54.62
CA ARG A 838 -10.42 1.11 -55.93
C ARG A 838 -9.49 0.02 -56.50
N LEU A 839 -8.20 0.09 -56.18
CA LEU A 839 -7.23 -0.93 -56.55
C LEU A 839 -7.39 -2.21 -55.70
N ALA A 840 -7.74 -2.09 -54.42
CA ALA A 840 -8.10 -3.21 -53.55
C ALA A 840 -9.49 -3.80 -53.88
N ASP A 841 -10.44 -2.97 -54.31
CA ASP A 841 -11.78 -3.35 -54.78
C ASP A 841 -11.70 -4.20 -56.07
N PHE A 842 -10.58 -4.16 -56.81
CA PHE A 842 -10.33 -5.11 -57.91
C PHE A 842 -10.28 -6.56 -57.43
N PHE A 843 -9.96 -6.80 -56.15
CA PHE A 843 -9.84 -8.14 -55.55
C PHE A 843 -10.94 -8.47 -54.51
N ILE A 844 -11.69 -7.48 -54.00
CA ILE A 844 -12.78 -7.64 -53.01
C ILE A 844 -14.01 -6.83 -53.45
N SER A 845 -14.52 -7.12 -54.64
CA SER A 845 -15.32 -6.19 -55.46
C SER A 845 -16.77 -5.94 -55.06
N GLN A 846 -17.29 -6.47 -53.94
CA GLN A 846 -18.73 -6.33 -53.63
C GLN A 846 -19.07 -5.46 -52.41
N THR A 847 -18.28 -5.45 -51.34
CA THR A 847 -18.76 -4.88 -50.06
C THR A 847 -18.64 -3.36 -49.94
N ASN A 848 -17.49 -2.76 -50.28
CA ASN A 848 -17.31 -1.31 -50.15
C ASN A 848 -18.20 -0.52 -51.11
N GLU A 849 -18.33 -0.98 -52.35
CA GLU A 849 -19.18 -0.31 -53.33
C GLU A 849 -20.66 -0.44 -52.97
N GLU A 850 -21.09 -1.58 -52.45
CA GLU A 850 -22.45 -1.80 -51.96
C GLU A 850 -22.76 -0.96 -50.72
N ILE A 851 -21.82 -0.81 -49.78
CA ILE A 851 -21.95 0.09 -48.62
C ILE A 851 -22.01 1.55 -49.06
N ASN A 852 -21.17 1.95 -50.01
CA ASN A 852 -21.21 3.30 -50.59
C ASN A 852 -22.55 3.57 -51.28
N ARG A 853 -23.05 2.61 -52.08
CA ARG A 853 -24.36 2.71 -52.75
C ARG A 853 -25.49 2.77 -51.72
N SER A 854 -25.47 1.90 -50.71
CA SER A 854 -26.48 1.85 -49.65
C SER A 854 -26.51 3.12 -48.82
N THR A 855 -25.35 3.61 -48.39
CA THR A 855 -25.23 4.85 -47.62
C THR A 855 -25.70 6.06 -48.41
N ARG A 856 -25.35 6.15 -49.72
CA ARG A 856 -25.85 7.21 -50.60
C ARG A 856 -27.35 7.12 -50.82
N ALA A 857 -27.89 5.92 -50.99
CA ALA A 857 -29.33 5.70 -51.14
C ALA A 857 -30.09 6.15 -49.88
N LEU A 858 -29.59 5.79 -48.70
CA LEU A 858 -30.15 6.20 -47.42
C LEU A 858 -30.04 7.72 -47.19
N CYS A 859 -28.92 8.35 -47.55
CA CYS A 859 -28.78 9.80 -47.51
C CYS A 859 -29.79 10.50 -48.44
N LYS A 860 -30.02 9.96 -49.65
CA LYS A 860 -31.04 10.48 -50.57
C LYS A 860 -32.45 10.32 -50.01
N GLN A 861 -32.74 9.19 -49.35
CA GLN A 861 -34.02 8.96 -48.69
C GLN A 861 -34.23 9.90 -47.50
N ALA A 862 -33.17 10.16 -46.72
CA ALA A 862 -33.19 11.17 -45.67
C ALA A 862 -33.49 12.56 -46.23
N LEU A 863 -32.79 12.98 -47.30
CA LEU A 863 -33.02 14.25 -48.00
C LEU A 863 -34.43 14.36 -48.57
N ALA A 864 -34.97 13.28 -49.14
CA ALA A 864 -36.33 13.25 -49.68
C ALA A 864 -37.38 13.39 -48.57
N SER A 865 -37.25 12.62 -47.48
CA SER A 865 -38.12 12.73 -46.30
C SER A 865 -38.04 14.14 -45.70
N TYR A 866 -36.86 14.74 -45.75
CA TYR A 866 -36.61 16.08 -45.27
C TYR A 866 -37.11 17.20 -46.20
N SER A 867 -37.06 17.01 -47.52
CA SER A 867 -37.71 17.89 -48.51
C SER A 867 -39.22 17.91 -48.31
N GLN A 868 -39.83 16.76 -47.98
CA GLN A 868 -41.24 16.67 -47.61
C GLN A 868 -41.57 17.46 -46.33
N ILE A 869 -40.71 17.39 -45.30
CA ILE A 869 -40.88 18.17 -44.06
C ILE A 869 -40.76 19.67 -44.32
N THR A 870 -39.69 20.10 -44.99
CA THR A 870 -39.35 21.52 -45.10
C THR A 870 -40.08 22.24 -46.23
N GLN A 871 -40.74 21.50 -47.12
CA GLN A 871 -41.24 21.96 -48.41
C GLN A 871 -40.14 22.61 -49.30
N ALA A 872 -38.87 22.48 -48.93
CA ALA A 872 -37.76 23.00 -49.72
C ALA A 872 -37.54 22.09 -50.94
N PRO A 873 -37.31 22.66 -52.13
CA PRO A 873 -37.03 21.87 -53.32
C PRO A 873 -35.75 21.07 -53.13
N LEU A 874 -35.77 19.77 -53.48
CA LEU A 874 -34.66 18.84 -53.30
C LEU A 874 -33.32 19.40 -53.83
N ASN A 875 -33.34 20.08 -54.98
CA ASN A 875 -32.15 20.68 -55.60
C ASN A 875 -31.49 21.76 -54.72
N SER A 876 -32.28 22.54 -53.97
CA SER A 876 -31.73 23.53 -53.05
C SER A 876 -31.00 22.84 -51.89
N LEU A 877 -31.57 21.75 -51.38
CA LEU A 877 -30.99 20.98 -50.29
C LEU A 877 -29.70 20.24 -50.71
N GLU A 878 -29.68 19.70 -51.93
CA GLU A 878 -28.46 19.11 -52.52
C GLU A 878 -27.33 20.15 -52.62
N SER A 879 -27.64 21.39 -53.03
CA SER A 879 -26.64 22.46 -53.07
C SER A 879 -26.08 22.81 -51.68
N HIS A 880 -26.93 22.86 -50.65
CA HIS A 880 -26.48 23.06 -49.27
C HIS A 880 -25.62 21.91 -48.76
N LEU A 881 -25.97 20.67 -49.11
CA LEU A 881 -25.21 19.46 -48.77
C LEU A 881 -23.82 19.45 -49.42
N ASP A 882 -23.73 19.82 -50.70
CA ASP A 882 -22.47 19.93 -51.42
C ASP A 882 -21.58 21.04 -50.82
N ASN A 883 -22.16 22.19 -50.47
CA ASN A 883 -21.43 23.26 -49.78
C ASN A 883 -20.89 22.79 -48.42
N GLN A 884 -21.69 22.09 -47.62
CA GLN A 884 -21.21 21.49 -46.36
C GLN A 884 -20.12 20.43 -46.61
N SER A 885 -20.22 19.64 -47.68
CA SER A 885 -19.18 18.67 -48.04
C SER A 885 -17.84 19.36 -48.38
N HIS A 886 -17.88 20.47 -49.11
CA HIS A 886 -16.67 21.27 -49.38
C HIS A 886 -16.09 21.90 -48.12
N ARG A 887 -16.92 22.32 -47.15
CA ARG A 887 -16.46 22.79 -45.83
C ARG A 887 -15.67 21.71 -45.09
N LEU A 888 -16.11 20.46 -45.17
CA LEU A 888 -15.41 19.33 -44.54
C LEU A 888 -14.11 18.96 -45.26
N GLU A 889 -14.09 19.02 -46.59
CA GLU A 889 -12.86 18.92 -47.38
C GLU A 889 -11.84 19.97 -46.96
N PHE A 890 -12.30 21.19 -46.73
CA PHE A 890 -11.47 22.28 -46.27
C PHE A 890 -10.91 22.05 -44.85
N GLU A 891 -11.74 21.58 -43.91
CA GLU A 891 -11.28 21.22 -42.56
C GLU A 891 -10.19 20.14 -42.59
N ASP A 892 -10.36 19.09 -43.40
CA ASP A 892 -9.36 18.02 -43.54
C ASP A 892 -8.05 18.51 -44.18
N LYS A 893 -8.13 19.43 -45.17
CA LYS A 893 -6.94 20.10 -45.70
C LYS A 893 -6.20 20.87 -44.61
N LEU A 894 -6.92 21.57 -43.72
CA LEU A 894 -6.34 22.28 -42.57
C LEU A 894 -5.70 21.34 -41.56
N GLU A 895 -6.35 20.23 -41.20
CA GLU A 895 -5.77 19.23 -40.30
C GLU A 895 -4.50 18.60 -40.89
N LYS A 896 -4.51 18.24 -42.17
CA LYS A 896 -3.32 17.76 -42.89
C LYS A 896 -2.21 18.81 -42.96
N TYR A 897 -2.56 20.10 -42.96
CA TYR A 897 -1.59 21.19 -42.88
C TYR A 897 -0.98 21.29 -41.48
N ILE A 898 -1.81 21.28 -40.43
CA ILE A 898 -1.38 21.29 -39.01
C ILE A 898 -0.49 20.09 -38.71
N ASN A 899 -0.86 18.88 -39.14
CA ASN A 899 -0.04 17.67 -38.94
C ASN A 899 1.31 17.77 -39.65
N ARG A 900 1.36 18.35 -40.86
CA ARG A 900 2.62 18.62 -41.57
C ARG A 900 3.49 19.61 -40.80
N LEU A 901 2.90 20.65 -40.21
CA LEU A 901 3.60 21.59 -39.35
C LEU A 901 4.10 20.92 -38.06
N ASP A 902 3.31 20.06 -37.43
CA ASP A 902 3.71 19.28 -36.26
C ASP A 902 4.85 18.31 -36.55
N GLU A 903 4.82 17.64 -37.70
CA GLU A 903 5.95 16.81 -38.16
C GLU A 903 7.20 17.64 -38.42
N ALA A 904 7.05 18.80 -39.05
CA ALA A 904 8.17 19.73 -39.27
C ALA A 904 8.75 20.25 -37.95
N LEU A 905 7.92 20.49 -36.92
CA LEU A 905 8.35 20.87 -35.57
C LEU A 905 9.04 19.73 -34.82
N ARG A 906 8.65 18.47 -35.06
CA ARG A 906 9.27 17.27 -34.44
C ARG A 906 10.61 16.88 -35.07
N ARG A 907 10.78 17.06 -36.38
CA ARG A 907 12.04 16.79 -37.10
C ARG A 907 13.07 17.90 -36.80
N ARG A 908 13.68 17.88 -35.61
CA ARG A 908 14.66 18.88 -35.13
C ARG A 908 15.87 19.00 -36.07
N GLY A 909 16.19 20.23 -36.51
CA GLY A 909 17.44 20.55 -37.22
C GLY A 909 17.52 21.97 -37.82
N CYS A 910 16.38 22.63 -38.11
CA CYS A 910 16.41 23.97 -38.71
C CYS A 910 15.96 25.04 -37.70
N PHE A 911 16.93 25.70 -37.05
CA PHE A 911 16.70 26.80 -36.10
C PHE A 911 16.05 28.05 -36.72
N PHE A 912 16.01 28.17 -38.05
CA PHE A 912 15.60 29.41 -38.72
C PHE A 912 14.09 29.52 -38.99
N ASN A 913 13.22 28.57 -38.59
CA ASN A 913 11.78 28.68 -38.89
C ASN A 913 10.79 28.19 -37.82
N THR A 914 11.25 27.86 -36.61
CA THR A 914 10.37 27.29 -35.56
C THR A 914 9.26 28.24 -35.12
N ARG A 915 9.57 29.53 -34.96
CA ARG A 915 8.60 30.56 -34.55
C ARG A 915 7.54 30.79 -35.62
N GLN A 916 7.93 30.81 -36.90
CA GLN A 916 6.99 30.94 -38.02
C GLN A 916 6.08 29.71 -38.10
N CYS A 917 6.61 28.49 -38.01
CA CYS A 917 5.80 27.27 -38.00
C CYS A 917 4.84 27.19 -36.81
N GLN A 918 5.25 27.64 -35.62
CA GLN A 918 4.37 27.71 -34.43
C GLN A 918 3.23 28.71 -34.62
N ASN A 919 3.55 29.89 -35.17
CA ASN A 919 2.57 30.93 -35.47
C ASN A 919 1.58 30.50 -36.57
N GLU A 920 2.08 29.89 -37.65
CA GLU A 920 1.23 29.33 -38.71
C GLU A 920 0.38 28.17 -38.19
N ARG A 921 0.91 27.32 -37.32
CA ARG A 921 0.16 26.25 -36.66
C ARG A 921 -0.96 26.81 -35.79
N ALA A 922 -0.66 27.82 -34.95
CA ALA A 922 -1.65 28.45 -34.09
C ALA A 922 -2.76 29.13 -34.91
N ALA A 923 -2.41 29.80 -36.01
CA ALA A 923 -3.39 30.42 -36.91
C ALA A 923 -4.23 29.39 -37.67
N ALA A 924 -3.63 28.32 -38.19
CA ALA A 924 -4.35 27.20 -38.82
C ALA A 924 -5.29 26.51 -37.81
N GLN A 925 -4.84 26.35 -36.57
CA GLN A 925 -5.63 25.75 -35.49
C GLN A 925 -6.79 26.65 -35.08
N ALA A 926 -6.58 27.96 -34.96
CA ALA A 926 -7.66 28.92 -34.71
C ALA A 926 -8.69 28.92 -35.85
N LEU A 927 -8.24 28.90 -37.11
CA LEU A 927 -9.12 28.81 -38.28
C LEU A 927 -9.94 27.50 -38.26
N LEU A 928 -9.30 26.37 -37.96
CA LEU A 928 -9.98 25.08 -37.80
C LEU A 928 -11.00 25.10 -36.65
N LEU A 929 -10.68 25.75 -35.53
CA LEU A 929 -11.61 25.89 -34.39
C LEU A 929 -12.82 26.76 -34.75
N VAL A 930 -12.65 27.80 -35.58
CA VAL A 930 -13.77 28.61 -36.09
C VAL A 930 -14.62 27.82 -37.08
N CYS A 931 -14.02 27.08 -38.03
CA CYS A 931 -14.76 26.18 -38.93
C CYS A 931 -15.66 25.22 -38.14
N ARG A 932 -15.13 24.68 -37.03
CA ARG A 932 -15.83 23.77 -36.12
C ARG A 932 -16.81 24.43 -35.15
N ARG A 933 -16.98 25.76 -35.25
CA ARG A 933 -17.80 26.59 -34.35
C ARG A 933 -17.44 26.45 -32.87
N GLN A 934 -16.16 26.19 -32.59
CA GLN A 934 -15.61 26.08 -31.23
C GLN A 934 -15.01 27.40 -30.74
N LEU A 935 -14.82 28.37 -31.64
CA LEU A 935 -14.26 29.68 -31.38
C LEU A 935 -15.11 30.72 -32.15
N ALA A 936 -15.30 31.91 -31.57
CA ALA A 936 -16.07 32.97 -32.22
C ALA A 936 -15.29 33.55 -33.42
N PRO A 937 -15.93 33.89 -34.55
CA PRO A 937 -15.24 34.42 -35.74
C PRO A 937 -14.34 35.63 -35.47
N ALA A 938 -14.73 36.50 -34.53
CA ALA A 938 -13.97 37.68 -34.09
C ALA A 938 -12.55 37.35 -33.59
N THR A 939 -12.29 36.12 -33.16
CA THR A 939 -10.93 35.69 -32.76
C THR A 939 -9.96 35.55 -33.92
N LEU A 940 -10.44 35.50 -35.17
CA LEU A 940 -9.59 35.45 -36.37
C LEU A 940 -9.07 36.83 -36.79
N GLU A 941 -9.71 37.91 -36.36
CA GLU A 941 -9.40 39.29 -36.79
C GLU A 941 -8.00 39.74 -36.36
N ASN A 942 -7.45 39.13 -35.30
CA ASN A 942 -6.13 39.46 -34.77
C ASN A 942 -4.98 38.61 -35.36
N LEU A 943 -5.27 37.76 -36.35
CA LEU A 943 -4.27 36.85 -36.94
C LEU A 943 -3.77 37.36 -38.29
N GLU A 944 -2.87 38.36 -38.29
CA GLU A 944 -2.22 38.91 -39.51
C GLU A 944 -1.63 37.82 -40.44
N LEU A 945 -1.26 36.67 -39.85
CA LEU A 945 -0.68 35.52 -40.54
C LEU A 945 -1.64 34.85 -41.52
N LEU A 946 -2.96 35.00 -41.36
CA LEU A 946 -3.95 34.43 -42.29
C LEU A 946 -3.89 35.06 -43.68
N HIS A 947 -3.34 36.29 -43.80
CA HIS A 947 -3.19 37.00 -45.07
C HIS A 947 -1.83 36.79 -45.74
N LYS A 948 -0.92 36.03 -45.13
CA LYS A 948 0.47 35.83 -45.58
C LYS A 948 0.75 34.34 -45.84
N GLY A 949 1.70 34.05 -46.74
CA GLY A 949 2.21 32.70 -47.00
C GLY A 949 1.14 31.68 -47.45
N ASN A 950 1.32 30.42 -47.04
CA ASN A 950 0.44 29.29 -47.39
C ASN A 950 -0.96 29.41 -46.78
N LEU A 951 -1.13 30.17 -45.69
CA LEU A 951 -2.44 30.37 -45.06
C LEU A 951 -3.37 31.30 -45.86
N LYS A 952 -2.82 32.13 -46.76
CA LYS A 952 -3.61 33.02 -47.62
C LYS A 952 -4.57 32.25 -48.54
N SER A 953 -4.15 31.09 -49.07
CA SER A 953 -5.03 30.25 -49.88
C SER A 953 -6.11 29.60 -49.01
N PHE A 954 -5.76 29.13 -47.82
CA PHE A 954 -6.73 28.61 -46.86
C PHE A 954 -7.76 29.67 -46.46
N PHE A 955 -7.34 30.90 -46.20
CA PHE A 955 -8.25 31.98 -45.81
C PHE A 955 -9.19 32.42 -46.95
N ARG A 956 -8.72 32.40 -48.21
CA ARG A 956 -9.59 32.64 -49.38
C ARG A 956 -10.63 31.54 -49.56
N GLU A 957 -10.22 30.28 -49.41
CA GLU A 957 -11.12 29.13 -49.49
C GLU A 957 -12.14 29.15 -48.32
N PHE A 958 -11.70 29.49 -47.11
CA PHE A 958 -12.57 29.73 -45.96
C PHE A 958 -13.62 30.82 -46.25
N THR A 959 -13.18 31.97 -46.78
CA THR A 959 -14.07 33.09 -47.13
C THR A 959 -15.14 32.67 -48.14
N ALA A 960 -14.77 31.91 -49.17
CA ALA A 960 -15.71 31.42 -50.17
C ALA A 960 -16.70 30.39 -49.61
N LEU A 961 -16.25 29.55 -48.66
CA LEU A 961 -17.06 28.48 -48.08
C LEU A 961 -17.97 28.94 -46.94
N TYR A 962 -17.60 30.01 -46.23
CA TYR A 962 -18.32 30.54 -45.06
C TYR A 962 -18.76 32.00 -45.26
N PRO A 963 -19.54 32.33 -46.31
CA PRO A 963 -19.98 33.71 -46.58
C PRO A 963 -20.80 34.29 -45.41
N GLU A 964 -21.53 33.47 -44.67
CA GLU A 964 -22.33 33.90 -43.52
C GLU A 964 -21.49 34.43 -42.34
N LEU A 965 -20.21 34.07 -42.28
CA LEU A 965 -19.29 34.57 -41.25
C LEU A 965 -18.69 35.94 -41.62
N GLN A 966 -18.95 36.44 -42.84
CA GLN A 966 -18.49 37.74 -43.31
C GLN A 966 -19.50 38.86 -43.10
N GLU A 967 -20.80 38.56 -43.22
CA GLU A 967 -21.86 39.57 -43.07
C GLU A 967 -21.90 40.21 -41.68
N HIS A 968 -21.34 39.56 -40.66
CA HIS A 968 -21.21 40.15 -39.33
C HIS A 968 -20.09 41.21 -39.20
N ASN A 969 -19.19 41.32 -40.18
CA ASN A 969 -18.06 42.26 -40.12
C ASN A 969 -18.28 43.55 -40.93
N GLU A 970 -19.25 43.58 -41.86
CA GLU A 970 -19.52 44.78 -42.67
C GLU A 970 -20.27 45.90 -41.90
N HIS A 971 -20.59 45.70 -40.61
CA HIS A 971 -21.19 46.74 -39.76
C HIS A 971 -20.20 47.48 -38.84
N HIS A 972 -18.88 47.28 -39.01
CA HIS A 972 -17.87 48.16 -38.40
C HIS A 972 -16.83 48.63 -39.43
N PRO A 973 -17.07 49.75 -40.14
CA PRO A 973 -16.07 50.37 -40.99
C PRO A 973 -15.17 51.25 -40.14
N ALA A 974 -14.12 50.67 -39.57
CA ALA A 974 -12.94 51.44 -39.14
C ALA A 974 -11.70 50.55 -39.29
N TYR A 975 -10.73 51.03 -40.07
CA TYR A 975 -9.43 50.44 -40.43
C TYR A 975 -9.38 49.62 -41.74
N VAL A 976 -9.38 50.36 -42.86
CA VAL A 976 -8.38 50.20 -43.93
C VAL A 976 -7.32 51.27 -43.73
#